data_AF-A0A9R1C9R3-F1
#
_entry.id   AF-A0A9R1C9R3-F1
#
_cell.length_a   1.000
_cell.length_b   1.000
_cell.length_c   1.000
_cell.angle_alpha   90.00
_cell.angle_beta   90.00
_cell.angle_gamma   90.00
#
_symmetry.space_group_name_H-M   'P 1'
#
loop_
_entity.id
_entity.type
_entity.pdbx_description
1 polymer ?
#
loop_
_entity_poly.entity_id
_entity_poly.type
_entity_poly.pdbx_seq_one_letter_code
_entity_poly.pdbx_strand_id
1 'polypeptide(L)'
;MIGVTALDKLYPAPKDGKPGNDAVVYSIVCSNTNPNVTDSDVSVTLTAYMTVGSEREMCTFDGHLCFGNATEGKYINDNPATIVMPKGSTKAVIIELIDEDVLAVCTISPVVNGVNGTSVLAQYCPSREIIFIGGTSTKPDESNIHDSYNDGDEWMRTKSSTDAAYGSWFRIVGEKGTDGEYTDYTFNLSKDKTTKDAYTVPGNLKSTTWTDAPQVPNTDYPYLWMRMERKNLPTGTAILYGHEYSYVRLTGEDGKTVTAQYSVDGKTNWHSPFATGDIWMRTSEDGGKTWGVAVRIVGEKGNGGAWTDYRFNISSALTTSSPLAAPTPLGRSSWADAPMATTSSFPYLWMQVQKYSDTTTKDGQPTYMRLTGEQGKPGQTGGVGPMMYYAGEWQSGVSYVRTAQVVPLVSHGSDQFYYYPAKEGTLLNNEPSSSNTAWKQQQKVPLLLAELLMVKFGKIGDAVFADHLMMSQQGVDSVGKTASYEAYDGNPDGDGDFNPNLYLNFLTGKMRAVGMEAIGGKFHDVDVSGTVSANLLYGRTKTVVFTSTMTTYVIDPKKEPATTFFVDEPGSIHGNFFKLPKASDYDGLEITIFCKHMIADTRMSVEAHNVYVLCAEATDHFYVKQNVRNALLCGASSLNDTKMVTTVEEKWINFTDFIGTSVKIQMNDLVKFKSIGGSWYAIEGLFTGE
;
A
#
# COMPACT_ATOMS: atom_id res chain seq x y z
N MET A 1 -4.71 18.02 -19.65
CA MET A 1 -4.61 17.93 -18.19
C MET A 1 -5.64 16.90 -17.75
N ILE A 2 -5.26 15.63 -17.73
CA ILE A 2 -6.11 14.51 -17.31
C ILE A 2 -5.21 13.70 -16.38
N GLY A 3 -5.48 13.82 -15.07
CA GLY A 3 -4.75 13.11 -14.04
C GLY A 3 -5.15 11.65 -14.05
N VAL A 4 -4.20 10.77 -14.38
CA VAL A 4 -4.31 9.34 -14.11
C VAL A 4 -3.98 9.15 -12.64
N THR A 5 -4.98 8.85 -11.82
CA THR A 5 -4.78 8.38 -10.44
C THR A 5 -4.27 6.94 -10.49
N ALA A 6 -2.96 6.77 -10.35
CA ALA A 6 -2.35 5.50 -10.02
C ALA A 6 -2.81 5.08 -8.61
N LEU A 7 -3.43 3.90 -8.51
CA LEU A 7 -3.67 3.23 -7.24
C LEU A 7 -2.88 1.93 -7.28
N ASP A 8 -1.56 2.08 -7.25
CA ASP A 8 -0.63 0.97 -7.03
C ASP A 8 -0.09 1.16 -5.61
N LYS A 9 -0.77 0.56 -4.64
CA LYS A 9 -0.25 0.44 -3.29
C LYS A 9 0.78 -0.67 -3.32
N LEU A 10 2.06 -0.29 -3.41
CA LEU A 10 3.17 -1.18 -3.04
C LEU A 10 2.98 -1.61 -1.58
N TYR A 11 2.59 -2.87 -1.39
CA TYR A 11 2.60 -3.49 -0.06
C TYR A 11 4.06 -3.83 0.33
N PRO A 12 4.42 -3.71 1.62
CA PRO A 12 5.76 -4.04 2.09
C PRO A 12 6.08 -5.53 1.86
N ALA A 13 7.37 -5.83 1.64
CA ALA A 13 7.87 -7.17 1.38
C ALA A 13 7.44 -8.18 2.48
N PRO A 14 6.99 -9.40 2.11
CA PRO A 14 6.62 -10.42 3.09
C PRO A 14 7.83 -10.99 3.84
N LYS A 15 7.53 -11.48 5.04
CA LYS A 15 8.38 -11.76 6.21
C LYS A 15 9.48 -12.84 6.00
N ASP A 16 9.47 -13.58 4.89
CA ASP A 16 10.21 -14.86 4.79
C ASP A 16 11.24 -14.97 3.65
N GLY A 17 11.53 -13.88 2.95
CA GLY A 17 12.52 -13.88 1.88
C GLY A 17 13.96 -13.93 2.38
N LYS A 18 14.49 -15.12 2.73
CA LYS A 18 15.95 -15.33 2.77
C LYS A 18 16.53 -14.98 1.39
N PRO A 19 17.73 -14.38 1.30
CA PRO A 19 18.35 -14.06 0.02
C PRO A 19 18.48 -15.31 -0.86
N GLY A 20 17.85 -15.29 -2.05
CA GLY A 20 17.93 -16.37 -3.05
C GLY A 20 16.63 -17.14 -3.33
N ASN A 21 15.51 -16.82 -2.67
CA ASN A 21 14.19 -17.39 -2.99
C ASN A 21 13.31 -16.38 -3.74
N ASP A 22 12.43 -16.88 -4.61
CA ASP A 22 11.48 -16.06 -5.36
C ASP A 22 10.53 -15.32 -4.42
N ALA A 23 10.22 -14.07 -4.76
CA ALA A 23 9.28 -13.26 -3.98
C ALA A 23 7.88 -13.89 -4.01
N VAL A 24 7.31 -14.06 -2.82
CA VAL A 24 5.94 -14.56 -2.64
C VAL A 24 5.01 -13.37 -2.48
N VAL A 25 3.94 -13.27 -3.26
CA VAL A 25 2.91 -12.22 -3.15
C VAL A 25 1.56 -12.85 -2.92
N TYR A 26 0.89 -12.42 -1.86
CA TYR A 26 -0.49 -12.81 -1.58
C TYR A 26 -1.47 -11.78 -2.12
N SER A 27 -2.58 -12.23 -2.69
CA SER A 27 -3.63 -11.36 -3.23
C SER A 27 -5.03 -11.92 -2.94
N ILE A 28 -5.99 -11.02 -2.76
CA ILE A 28 -7.42 -11.37 -2.65
C ILE A 28 -8.11 -10.93 -3.94
N VAL A 29 -8.79 -11.86 -4.59
CA VAL A 29 -9.70 -11.55 -5.71
C VAL A 29 -11.11 -11.51 -5.16
N CYS A 30 -11.81 -10.41 -5.40
CA CYS A 30 -13.19 -10.20 -5.01
C CYS A 30 -14.07 -10.14 -6.25
N SER A 31 -15.18 -10.88 -6.25
CA SER A 31 -16.09 -10.90 -7.41
C SER A 31 -16.78 -9.56 -7.67
N ASN A 32 -16.99 -8.74 -6.62
CA ASN A 32 -17.54 -7.40 -6.73
C ASN A 32 -17.20 -6.55 -5.49
N THR A 33 -16.37 -5.51 -5.64
CA THR A 33 -16.01 -4.58 -4.55
C THR A 33 -17.09 -3.54 -4.25
N ASN A 34 -18.10 -3.41 -5.13
CA ASN A 34 -19.18 -2.43 -5.02
C ASN A 34 -20.56 -3.05 -5.32
N PRO A 35 -21.00 -4.05 -4.54
CA PRO A 35 -22.28 -4.71 -4.77
C PRO A 35 -23.44 -3.73 -4.56
N ASN A 36 -24.36 -3.66 -5.53
CA ASN A 36 -25.61 -2.91 -5.38
C ASN A 36 -26.58 -3.74 -4.53
N VAL A 37 -26.83 -3.30 -3.30
CA VAL A 37 -27.70 -3.99 -2.34
C VAL A 37 -29.01 -3.23 -2.13
N THR A 38 -29.45 -2.42 -3.10
CA THR A 38 -30.67 -1.59 -2.98
C THR A 38 -31.91 -2.47 -2.79
N ASP A 39 -32.06 -3.52 -3.60
CA ASP A 39 -33.32 -4.27 -3.69
C ASP A 39 -33.27 -5.68 -3.09
N SER A 40 -32.09 -6.27 -2.94
CA SER A 40 -31.88 -7.62 -2.43
C SER A 40 -30.49 -7.81 -1.81
N ASP A 41 -30.32 -8.91 -1.07
CA ASP A 41 -29.01 -9.38 -0.61
C ASP A 41 -28.14 -9.76 -1.81
N VAL A 42 -26.84 -9.49 -1.71
CA VAL A 42 -25.87 -9.83 -2.76
C VAL A 42 -24.74 -10.67 -2.18
N SER A 43 -24.47 -11.82 -2.79
CA SER A 43 -23.34 -12.67 -2.43
C SER A 43 -22.09 -12.24 -3.21
N VAL A 44 -21.01 -12.01 -2.48
CA VAL A 44 -19.68 -11.67 -2.99
C VAL A 44 -18.74 -12.83 -2.69
N THR A 45 -18.02 -13.31 -3.70
CA THR A 45 -17.06 -14.40 -3.56
C THR A 45 -15.66 -13.83 -3.44
N LEU A 46 -14.89 -14.34 -2.49
CA LEU A 46 -13.50 -13.99 -2.24
C LEU A 46 -12.62 -15.20 -2.51
N THR A 47 -11.48 -14.98 -3.16
CA THR A 47 -10.50 -16.03 -3.43
C THR A 47 -9.09 -15.52 -3.16
N ALA A 48 -8.37 -16.20 -2.28
CA ALA A 48 -6.97 -15.89 -1.97
C ALA A 48 -6.04 -16.64 -2.92
N TYR A 49 -5.03 -15.94 -3.43
CA TYR A 49 -3.98 -16.49 -4.28
C TYR A 49 -2.60 -16.14 -3.76
N MET A 50 -1.68 -17.07 -3.92
CA MET A 50 -0.24 -16.91 -3.71
C MET A 50 0.44 -16.88 -5.08
N THR A 51 1.37 -15.95 -5.27
CA THR A 51 2.18 -15.83 -6.50
C THR A 51 3.64 -15.94 -6.14
N VAL A 52 4.36 -16.89 -6.74
CA VAL A 52 5.80 -17.08 -6.56
C VAL A 52 6.45 -16.91 -7.93
N GLY A 53 7.23 -15.84 -8.10
CA GLY A 53 7.77 -15.46 -9.41
C GLY A 53 6.63 -15.16 -10.41
N SER A 54 6.49 -15.97 -11.46
CA SER A 54 5.43 -15.84 -12.49
C SER A 54 4.25 -16.80 -12.31
N GLU A 55 4.31 -17.71 -11.32
CA GLU A 55 3.28 -18.73 -11.12
C GLU A 55 2.31 -18.29 -10.02
N ARG A 56 1.01 -18.38 -10.31
CA ARG A 56 -0.08 -18.01 -9.40
C ARG A 56 -0.92 -19.24 -9.07
N GLU A 57 -1.08 -19.51 -7.78
CA GLU A 57 -1.89 -20.62 -7.28
C GLU A 57 -2.87 -20.17 -6.19
N MET A 58 -3.94 -20.93 -6.00
CA MET A 58 -4.95 -20.65 -4.97
C MET A 58 -4.43 -21.08 -3.61
N CYS A 59 -4.54 -20.21 -2.60
CA CYS A 59 -4.06 -20.53 -1.26
C CYS A 59 -4.85 -21.70 -0.64
N THR A 60 -4.14 -22.60 0.06
CA THR A 60 -4.76 -23.60 0.93
C THR A 60 -4.82 -23.04 2.35
N PHE A 61 -5.99 -23.06 2.99
CA PHE A 61 -6.15 -22.59 4.37
C PHE A 61 -5.93 -23.76 5.34
N ASP A 62 -5.12 -23.53 6.37
CA ASP A 62 -4.60 -24.58 7.26
C ASP A 62 -4.72 -24.22 8.76
N GLY A 63 -5.55 -23.21 9.07
CA GLY A 63 -5.79 -22.71 10.42
C GLY A 63 -4.81 -21.63 10.87
N HIS A 64 -3.70 -21.44 10.15
CA HIS A 64 -2.81 -20.29 10.27
C HIS A 64 -3.20 -19.22 9.24
N LEU A 65 -3.30 -19.61 7.96
CA LEU A 65 -3.79 -18.73 6.89
C LEU A 65 -5.31 -18.75 6.78
N CYS A 66 -5.97 -17.59 6.94
CA CYS A 66 -7.43 -17.45 6.81
C CYS A 66 -7.87 -16.03 6.41
N PHE A 67 -9.16 -15.85 6.08
CA PHE A 67 -9.74 -14.51 5.96
C PHE A 67 -10.25 -14.01 7.32
N GLY A 68 -9.81 -12.83 7.76
CA GLY A 68 -10.37 -12.09 8.88
C GLY A 68 -11.34 -11.01 8.40
N ASN A 69 -12.60 -11.05 8.84
CA ASN A 69 -13.52 -9.94 8.71
C ASN A 69 -13.25 -8.94 9.85
N ALA A 70 -12.47 -7.90 9.57
CA ALA A 70 -12.07 -6.88 10.53
C ALA A 70 -13.27 -6.04 11.03
N THR A 71 -14.38 -6.02 10.27
CA THR A 71 -15.61 -5.31 10.65
C THR A 71 -16.42 -6.10 11.69
N GLU A 72 -16.47 -7.43 11.58
CA GLU A 72 -17.26 -8.31 12.48
C GLU A 72 -16.41 -9.05 13.53
N GLY A 73 -15.09 -9.04 13.41
CA GLY A 73 -14.18 -9.81 14.27
C GLY A 73 -14.29 -11.32 14.08
N LYS A 74 -14.61 -11.80 12.87
CA LYS A 74 -14.79 -13.22 12.56
C LYS A 74 -13.75 -13.73 11.57
N TYR A 75 -13.31 -14.97 11.76
CA TYR A 75 -12.41 -15.67 10.85
C TYR A 75 -13.20 -16.62 9.93
N ILE A 76 -12.80 -16.70 8.66
CA ILE A 76 -13.40 -17.53 7.62
C ILE A 76 -12.32 -18.44 7.05
N ASN A 77 -12.51 -19.75 7.20
CA ASN A 77 -11.54 -20.78 6.84
C ASN A 77 -11.81 -21.45 5.48
N ASP A 78 -12.71 -20.88 4.69
CA ASP A 78 -13.00 -21.36 3.34
C ASP A 78 -12.27 -20.51 2.28
N ASN A 79 -11.66 -21.16 1.29
CA ASN A 79 -11.16 -20.51 0.08
C ASN A 79 -11.62 -21.32 -1.15
N PRO A 80 -12.52 -20.79 -2.00
CA PRO A 80 -13.12 -19.46 -1.94
C PRO A 80 -14.15 -19.28 -0.81
N ALA A 81 -14.22 -18.08 -0.24
CA ALA A 81 -15.22 -17.68 0.75
C ALA A 81 -16.40 -16.95 0.09
N THR A 82 -17.59 -17.01 0.69
CA THR A 82 -18.76 -16.22 0.28
C THR A 82 -19.19 -15.27 1.39
N ILE A 83 -19.24 -13.98 1.08
CA ILE A 83 -19.75 -12.92 1.96
C ILE A 83 -21.11 -12.48 1.45
N VAL A 84 -22.13 -12.52 2.29
CA VAL A 84 -23.46 -12.00 1.95
C VAL A 84 -23.56 -10.57 2.43
N MET A 85 -23.77 -9.64 1.51
CA MET A 85 -24.05 -8.24 1.80
C MET A 85 -25.56 -8.05 1.90
N PRO A 86 -26.12 -7.75 3.08
CA PRO A 86 -27.56 -7.61 3.24
C PRO A 86 -28.11 -6.42 2.46
N LYS A 87 -29.37 -6.54 2.03
CA LYS A 87 -30.16 -5.46 1.45
C LYS A 87 -30.06 -4.19 2.33
N GLY A 88 -29.77 -3.06 1.70
CA GLY A 88 -29.70 -1.75 2.35
C GLY A 88 -28.45 -1.52 3.19
N SER A 89 -27.45 -2.40 3.17
CA SER A 89 -26.20 -2.19 3.91
C SER A 89 -25.43 -0.98 3.36
N THR A 90 -25.07 -0.04 4.23
CA THR A 90 -24.31 1.18 3.91
C THR A 90 -22.88 1.15 4.45
N LYS A 91 -22.53 0.15 5.26
CA LYS A 91 -21.20 0.02 5.86
C LYS A 91 -20.30 -0.82 4.98
N ALA A 92 -19.07 -0.34 4.78
CA ALA A 92 -18.04 -1.14 4.13
C ALA A 92 -17.62 -2.32 5.03
N VAL A 93 -17.39 -3.47 4.40
CA VAL A 93 -16.83 -4.66 5.04
C VAL A 93 -15.36 -4.76 4.65
N ILE A 94 -14.48 -4.84 5.64
CA ILE A 94 -13.03 -4.97 5.44
C ILE A 94 -12.67 -6.42 5.71
N ILE A 95 -12.10 -7.07 4.70
CA ILE A 95 -11.60 -8.45 4.77
C ILE A 95 -10.09 -8.43 4.62
N GLU A 96 -9.41 -9.07 5.56
CA GLU A 96 -7.97 -9.20 5.61
C GLU A 96 -7.61 -10.67 5.37
N LEU A 97 -6.54 -10.94 4.63
CA LEU A 97 -5.91 -12.26 4.59
C LEU A 97 -4.83 -12.26 5.67
N ILE A 98 -4.97 -13.14 6.66
CA ILE A 98 -4.19 -13.12 7.89
C ILE A 98 -3.47 -14.45 8.03
N ASP A 99 -2.19 -14.36 8.40
CA ASP A 99 -1.40 -15.46 8.96
C ASP A 99 -0.85 -15.01 10.34
N GLU A 100 0.46 -14.76 10.47
CA GLU A 100 1.01 -14.04 11.64
C GLU A 100 0.79 -12.53 11.58
N ASP A 101 0.71 -11.98 10.37
CA ASP A 101 0.48 -10.56 10.06
C ASP A 101 -0.58 -10.43 8.94
N VAL A 102 -1.07 -9.22 8.69
CA VAL A 102 -2.00 -8.95 7.57
C VAL A 102 -1.23 -8.98 6.25
N LEU A 103 -1.51 -9.98 5.41
CA LEU A 103 -0.84 -10.22 4.14
C LEU A 103 -1.48 -9.49 2.95
N ALA A 104 -2.80 -9.32 2.97
CA ALA A 104 -3.55 -8.59 1.95
C ALA A 104 -4.88 -8.06 2.50
N VAL A 105 -5.42 -6.99 1.92
CA VAL A 105 -6.69 -6.38 2.36
C VAL A 105 -7.62 -6.15 1.18
N CYS A 106 -8.90 -6.47 1.35
CA CYS A 106 -9.99 -6.18 0.44
C CYS A 106 -11.09 -5.40 1.16
N THR A 107 -11.57 -4.31 0.56
CA THR A 107 -12.71 -3.54 1.08
C THR A 107 -13.90 -3.70 0.13
N ILE A 108 -15.01 -4.20 0.67
CA ILE A 108 -16.29 -4.31 -0.06
C ILE A 108 -17.16 -3.15 0.41
N SER A 109 -17.41 -2.20 -0.49
CA SER A 109 -18.18 -0.99 -0.22
C SER A 109 -19.53 -1.08 -0.92
N PRO A 110 -20.59 -1.53 -0.23
CA PRO A 110 -21.90 -1.71 -0.85
C PRO A 110 -22.48 -0.38 -1.32
N VAL A 111 -23.20 -0.42 -2.44
CA VAL A 111 -23.91 0.73 -2.99
C VAL A 111 -25.40 0.58 -2.68
N VAL A 112 -25.95 1.58 -2.01
CA VAL A 112 -27.39 1.77 -1.84
C VAL A 112 -27.75 3.05 -2.59
N ASN A 113 -28.59 2.93 -3.61
CA ASN A 113 -29.05 4.09 -4.36
C ASN A 113 -29.76 5.07 -3.41
N GLY A 114 -29.28 6.31 -3.35
CA GLY A 114 -29.87 7.40 -2.56
C GLY A 114 -29.12 7.84 -1.29
N VAL A 115 -28.02 7.21 -0.88
CA VAL A 115 -27.35 7.52 0.41
C VAL A 115 -26.05 8.35 0.30
N ASN A 116 -25.34 8.31 -0.83
CA ASN A 116 -23.98 8.90 -0.95
C ASN A 116 -23.89 10.23 -1.72
N GLY A 117 -24.81 11.17 -1.50
CA GLY A 117 -24.53 12.61 -1.71
C GLY A 117 -24.16 13.10 -3.14
N THR A 118 -24.14 12.24 -4.15
CA THR A 118 -23.87 12.60 -5.57
C THR A 118 -24.94 12.08 -6.53
N SER A 119 -26.07 11.59 -6.01
CA SER A 119 -27.21 11.15 -6.80
C SER A 119 -28.29 12.24 -6.85
N VAL A 120 -28.87 12.43 -8.04
CA VAL A 120 -30.08 13.24 -8.26
C VAL A 120 -31.26 12.44 -7.71
N LEU A 121 -31.98 13.00 -6.73
CA LEU A 121 -33.24 12.42 -6.24
C LEU A 121 -34.38 13.00 -7.08
N ALA A 122 -35.30 12.14 -7.50
CA ALA A 122 -36.48 12.52 -8.29
C ALA A 122 -37.76 12.20 -7.53
N GLN A 123 -38.76 13.06 -7.67
CA GLN A 123 -40.10 12.89 -7.13
C GLN A 123 -41.12 13.07 -8.23
N TYR A 124 -42.22 12.33 -8.14
CA TYR A 124 -43.29 12.28 -9.13
C TYR A 124 -44.64 12.51 -8.45
N CYS A 125 -45.60 13.06 -9.19
CA CYS A 125 -46.99 13.13 -8.77
C CYS A 125 -47.95 13.27 -9.97
N PRO A 126 -49.24 12.91 -9.82
CA PRO A 126 -50.27 13.16 -10.82
C PRO A 126 -50.67 14.65 -10.89
N SER A 127 -51.50 14.99 -11.88
CA SER A 127 -52.13 16.31 -11.99
C SER A 127 -53.36 16.43 -11.10
N ARG A 128 -53.54 17.60 -10.47
CA ARG A 128 -54.80 18.05 -9.86
C ARG A 128 -55.39 19.19 -10.67
N GLU A 129 -56.68 19.07 -11.02
CA GLU A 129 -57.41 20.15 -11.68
C GLU A 129 -57.78 21.26 -10.70
N ILE A 130 -57.60 22.50 -11.13
CA ILE A 130 -58.11 23.69 -10.45
C ILE A 130 -59.02 24.43 -11.43
N ILE A 131 -60.25 24.70 -11.00
CA ILE A 131 -61.28 25.38 -11.78
C ILE A 131 -61.23 26.87 -11.48
N PHE A 132 -61.08 27.70 -12.50
CA PHE A 132 -61.25 29.15 -12.41
C PHE A 132 -62.34 29.61 -13.39
N ILE A 133 -62.93 30.78 -13.14
CA ILE A 133 -63.91 31.38 -14.06
C ILE A 133 -63.14 31.79 -15.34
N GLY A 134 -63.18 30.95 -16.37
CA GLY A 134 -62.44 31.12 -17.64
C GLY A 134 -61.72 29.88 -18.16
N GLY A 135 -61.68 28.77 -17.41
CA GLY A 135 -61.10 27.50 -17.87
C GLY A 135 -60.57 26.63 -16.72
N THR A 136 -60.15 25.40 -17.05
CA THR A 136 -59.45 24.50 -16.13
C THR A 136 -57.93 24.63 -16.32
N SER A 137 -57.17 24.56 -15.22
CA SER A 137 -55.70 24.50 -15.24
C SER A 137 -55.24 23.34 -14.35
N THR A 138 -54.29 22.53 -14.82
CA THR A 138 -53.71 21.44 -14.05
C THR A 138 -52.44 21.91 -13.32
N LYS A 139 -52.30 21.49 -12.06
CA LYS A 139 -51.08 21.69 -11.26
C LYS A 139 -50.63 20.36 -10.66
N PRO A 140 -49.36 20.20 -10.26
CA PRO A 140 -48.91 19.02 -9.54
C PRO A 140 -49.73 18.79 -8.26
N ASP A 141 -50.23 17.57 -8.07
CA ASP A 141 -50.89 17.17 -6.82
C ASP A 141 -49.86 16.87 -5.74
N GLU A 142 -49.40 17.91 -5.04
CA GLU A 142 -48.40 17.78 -3.98
C GLU A 142 -48.86 16.95 -2.77
N SER A 143 -50.14 16.56 -2.71
CA SER A 143 -50.64 15.64 -1.68
C SER A 143 -50.34 14.17 -1.98
N ASN A 144 -49.91 13.86 -3.22
CA ASN A 144 -49.60 12.50 -3.69
C ASN A 144 -48.21 12.43 -4.33
N ILE A 145 -47.18 12.78 -3.55
CA ILE A 145 -45.78 12.75 -3.98
C ILE A 145 -45.17 11.41 -3.60
N HIS A 146 -44.42 10.82 -4.52
CA HIS A 146 -43.68 9.60 -4.28
C HIS A 146 -42.38 9.58 -5.11
N ASP A 147 -41.44 8.71 -4.74
CA ASP A 147 -40.07 8.73 -5.26
C ASP A 147 -39.86 7.80 -6.49
N SER A 148 -40.93 7.20 -7.03
CA SER A 148 -40.89 6.23 -8.15
C SER A 148 -42.04 6.44 -9.12
N TYR A 149 -41.78 6.62 -10.42
CA TYR A 149 -42.83 6.86 -11.42
C TYR A 149 -43.92 5.76 -11.42
N ASN A 150 -45.18 6.18 -11.30
CA ASN A 150 -46.38 5.37 -11.43
C ASN A 150 -47.16 5.80 -12.68
N ASP A 151 -47.92 4.87 -13.24
CA ASP A 151 -48.77 5.16 -14.39
C ASP A 151 -49.84 6.20 -14.01
N GLY A 152 -49.89 7.32 -14.74
CA GLY A 152 -50.74 8.48 -14.43
C GLY A 152 -50.03 9.66 -13.76
N ASP A 153 -48.74 9.56 -13.43
CA ASP A 153 -47.97 10.73 -13.00
C ASP A 153 -47.70 11.67 -14.18
N GLU A 154 -47.96 12.96 -13.94
CA GLU A 154 -47.81 13.99 -14.98
C GLU A 154 -46.67 14.95 -14.69
N TRP A 155 -46.14 14.96 -13.46
CA TRP A 155 -45.15 15.92 -12.99
C TRP A 155 -43.97 15.22 -12.33
N MET A 156 -42.78 15.78 -12.50
CA MET A 156 -41.55 15.37 -11.84
C MET A 156 -40.80 16.58 -11.29
N ARG A 157 -40.05 16.41 -10.21
CA ARG A 157 -39.06 17.39 -9.74
C ARG A 157 -37.80 16.69 -9.26
N THR A 158 -36.69 17.40 -9.23
CA THR A 158 -35.39 16.81 -8.82
C THR A 158 -34.65 17.68 -7.82
N LYS A 159 -33.73 17.07 -7.08
CA LYS A 159 -32.73 17.77 -6.27
C LYS A 159 -31.42 17.03 -6.23
N SER A 160 -30.32 17.76 -5.96
CA SER A 160 -29.13 17.09 -5.46
C SER A 160 -29.44 16.49 -4.08
N SER A 161 -28.90 15.31 -3.80
CA SER A 161 -29.01 14.70 -2.47
C SER A 161 -28.48 15.61 -1.35
N THR A 162 -27.62 16.58 -1.66
CA THR A 162 -27.10 17.61 -0.73
C THR A 162 -28.03 18.81 -0.53
N ASP A 163 -29.00 19.03 -1.41
CA ASP A 163 -29.85 20.24 -1.36
C ASP A 163 -31.02 20.05 -0.38
N ALA A 164 -31.29 21.10 0.40
CA ALA A 164 -32.35 21.10 1.40
C ALA A 164 -33.76 21.14 0.79
N ALA A 165 -33.91 21.63 -0.44
CA ALA A 165 -35.19 21.78 -1.13
C ALA A 165 -35.17 21.11 -2.51
N TYR A 166 -36.32 20.58 -2.94
CA TYR A 166 -36.51 20.17 -4.32
C TYR A 166 -36.66 21.37 -5.26
N GLY A 167 -36.16 21.23 -6.49
CA GLY A 167 -36.43 22.19 -7.56
C GLY A 167 -37.90 22.26 -7.93
N SER A 168 -38.25 23.18 -8.84
CA SER A 168 -39.63 23.33 -9.31
C SER A 168 -40.13 22.08 -10.04
N TRP A 169 -41.45 21.84 -9.98
CA TRP A 169 -42.10 20.80 -10.75
C TRP A 169 -42.03 21.09 -12.25
N PHE A 170 -41.66 20.08 -13.03
CA PHE A 170 -41.73 20.08 -14.48
C PHE A 170 -42.69 18.98 -14.94
N ARG A 171 -43.51 19.26 -15.95
CA ARG A 171 -44.47 18.30 -16.48
C ARG A 171 -43.74 17.31 -17.40
N ILE A 172 -43.91 16.03 -17.16
CA ILE A 172 -43.26 14.93 -17.90
C ILE A 172 -44.15 14.32 -18.99
N VAL A 173 -45.40 14.79 -19.08
CA VAL A 173 -46.34 14.45 -20.15
C VAL A 173 -46.69 15.71 -20.95
N GLY A 174 -46.79 15.57 -22.28
CA GLY A 174 -47.03 16.70 -23.18
C GLY A 174 -48.35 17.43 -22.88
N GLU A 175 -48.33 18.76 -22.93
CA GLU A 175 -49.56 19.56 -22.79
C GLU A 175 -50.50 19.33 -23.99
N LYS A 176 -51.81 19.22 -23.75
CA LYS A 176 -52.78 19.66 -24.76
C LYS A 176 -52.79 21.18 -24.77
N GLY A 177 -51.85 21.78 -25.50
CA GLY A 177 -51.76 23.22 -25.72
C GLY A 177 -52.45 23.64 -27.02
N THR A 178 -53.31 24.66 -26.92
CA THR A 178 -53.88 25.41 -28.06
C THR A 178 -52.82 26.32 -28.69
N ASP A 179 -52.55 26.11 -29.99
CA ASP A 179 -51.70 26.88 -30.92
C ASP A 179 -50.16 26.69 -30.92
N GLY A 180 -49.68 25.87 -31.87
CA GLY A 180 -48.51 26.22 -32.72
C GLY A 180 -47.23 25.41 -32.53
N GLU A 181 -46.96 24.48 -33.47
CA GLU A 181 -45.77 23.62 -33.62
C GLU A 181 -45.36 22.76 -32.41
N TYR A 182 -45.66 21.47 -32.48
CA TYR A 182 -45.13 20.48 -31.55
C TYR A 182 -44.59 19.25 -32.29
N THR A 183 -43.64 18.57 -31.65
CA THR A 183 -43.10 17.29 -32.11
C THR A 183 -43.70 16.18 -31.24
N ASP A 184 -44.47 15.30 -31.85
CA ASP A 184 -44.98 14.10 -31.20
C ASP A 184 -43.88 13.03 -31.19
N TYR A 185 -43.62 12.46 -30.02
CA TYR A 185 -42.77 11.28 -29.85
C TYR A 185 -43.66 10.10 -29.51
N THR A 186 -43.71 9.12 -30.41
CA THR A 186 -44.42 7.87 -30.15
C THR A 186 -43.49 6.69 -30.34
N PHE A 187 -43.77 5.58 -29.67
CA PHE A 187 -42.89 4.43 -29.55
C PHE A 187 -43.57 3.14 -30.00
N ASN A 188 -42.80 2.19 -30.52
CA ASN A 188 -43.28 0.86 -30.86
C ASN A 188 -42.12 -0.14 -30.82
N LEU A 189 -42.43 -1.43 -30.68
CA LEU A 189 -41.43 -2.49 -30.74
C LEU A 189 -41.44 -3.13 -32.13
N SER A 190 -40.28 -3.54 -32.61
CA SER A 190 -40.11 -4.20 -33.90
C SER A 190 -39.20 -5.41 -33.80
N LYS A 191 -39.41 -6.40 -34.68
CA LYS A 191 -38.43 -7.45 -34.96
C LYS A 191 -37.30 -6.98 -35.87
N ASP A 192 -37.55 -5.93 -36.64
CA ASP A 192 -36.62 -5.43 -37.63
C ASP A 192 -35.64 -4.44 -36.99
N LYS A 193 -34.35 -4.72 -37.17
CA LYS A 193 -33.23 -3.96 -36.60
C LYS A 193 -32.97 -2.64 -37.34
N THR A 194 -33.37 -2.56 -38.60
CA THR A 194 -33.09 -1.45 -39.50
C THR A 194 -34.30 -1.16 -40.38
N THR A 195 -34.49 0.10 -40.70
CA THR A 195 -35.40 0.56 -41.76
C THR A 195 -34.60 0.78 -43.04
N LYS A 196 -35.29 0.88 -44.18
CA LYS A 196 -34.65 1.23 -45.47
C LYS A 196 -33.91 2.58 -45.39
N ASP A 197 -34.50 3.53 -44.69
CA ASP A 197 -33.97 4.85 -44.38
C ASP A 197 -34.66 5.42 -43.13
N ALA A 198 -34.22 6.59 -42.66
CA ALA A 198 -34.76 7.23 -41.47
C ALA A 198 -36.24 7.68 -41.58
N TYR A 199 -36.85 7.60 -42.76
CA TYR A 199 -38.21 8.10 -43.05
C TYR A 199 -39.20 6.96 -43.33
N THR A 200 -38.70 5.75 -43.53
CA THR A 200 -39.49 4.54 -43.74
C THR A 200 -39.77 3.88 -42.39
N VAL A 201 -41.04 3.53 -42.15
CA VAL A 201 -41.44 2.80 -40.93
C VAL A 201 -40.75 1.43 -40.84
N PRO A 202 -40.28 0.99 -39.66
CA PRO A 202 -39.75 -0.35 -39.48
C PRO A 202 -40.82 -1.40 -39.74
N GLY A 203 -40.43 -2.51 -40.39
CA GLY A 203 -41.31 -3.66 -40.61
C GLY A 203 -41.53 -4.45 -39.32
N ASN A 204 -42.37 -5.49 -39.39
CA ASN A 204 -42.61 -6.45 -38.30
C ASN A 204 -42.82 -5.80 -36.92
N LEU A 205 -43.66 -4.76 -36.89
CA LEU A 205 -44.02 -4.07 -35.65
C LEU A 205 -44.88 -4.97 -34.76
N LYS A 206 -44.71 -4.83 -33.45
CA LYS A 206 -45.52 -5.51 -32.43
C LYS A 206 -46.98 -5.09 -32.52
N SER A 207 -47.23 -3.81 -32.81
CA SER A 207 -48.55 -3.23 -32.98
C SER A 207 -48.62 -2.37 -34.23
N THR A 208 -49.80 -2.26 -34.84
CA THR A 208 -50.07 -1.29 -35.91
C THR A 208 -50.17 0.15 -35.38
N THR A 209 -50.33 0.33 -34.07
CA THR A 209 -50.38 1.63 -33.39
C THR A 209 -49.08 1.93 -32.65
N TRP A 210 -48.62 3.18 -32.71
CA TRP A 210 -47.50 3.70 -31.92
C TRP A 210 -48.04 4.35 -30.65
N THR A 211 -47.34 4.19 -29.52
CA THR A 211 -47.81 4.61 -28.19
C THR A 211 -47.00 5.76 -27.63
N ASP A 212 -47.57 6.62 -26.78
CA ASP A 212 -46.88 7.81 -26.27
C ASP A 212 -45.85 7.51 -25.16
N ALA A 213 -45.81 6.27 -24.67
CA ALA A 213 -44.82 5.79 -23.71
C ALA A 213 -43.86 4.76 -24.34
N PRO A 214 -42.56 4.79 -23.98
CA PRO A 214 -41.60 3.77 -24.42
C PRO A 214 -41.96 2.40 -23.86
N GLN A 215 -41.91 1.37 -24.72
CA GLN A 215 -42.21 -0.01 -24.32
C GLN A 215 -40.92 -0.76 -23.97
N VAL A 216 -40.99 -1.65 -22.97
CA VAL A 216 -39.88 -2.55 -22.63
C VAL A 216 -39.74 -3.63 -23.72
N PRO A 217 -38.58 -3.74 -24.40
CA PRO A 217 -38.34 -4.80 -25.38
C PRO A 217 -38.44 -6.19 -24.76
N ASN A 218 -38.84 -7.18 -25.56
CA ASN A 218 -38.87 -8.58 -25.15
C ASN A 218 -38.26 -9.48 -26.21
N THR A 219 -38.15 -10.78 -25.93
CA THR A 219 -37.55 -11.76 -26.84
C THR A 219 -38.22 -11.86 -28.20
N ASP A 220 -39.53 -11.54 -28.30
CA ASP A 220 -40.28 -11.62 -29.55
C ASP A 220 -40.19 -10.33 -30.37
N TYR A 221 -40.03 -9.17 -29.72
CA TYR A 221 -39.88 -7.84 -30.35
C TYR A 221 -38.78 -7.04 -29.62
N PRO A 222 -37.51 -7.29 -29.97
CA PRO A 222 -36.35 -6.85 -29.17
C PRO A 222 -35.90 -5.41 -29.43
N TYR A 223 -36.42 -4.74 -30.46
CA TYR A 223 -35.97 -3.40 -30.84
C TYR A 223 -37.03 -2.35 -30.53
N LEU A 224 -36.70 -1.40 -29.64
CA LEU A 224 -37.54 -0.24 -29.38
C LEU A 224 -37.23 0.85 -30.40
N TRP A 225 -38.28 1.31 -31.06
CA TRP A 225 -38.24 2.38 -32.04
C TRP A 225 -39.05 3.56 -31.55
N MET A 226 -38.59 4.76 -31.89
CA MET A 226 -39.27 6.02 -31.70
C MET A 226 -39.58 6.63 -33.06
N ARG A 227 -40.83 7.04 -33.23
CA ARG A 227 -41.33 7.84 -34.34
C ARG A 227 -41.47 9.28 -33.87
N MET A 228 -40.92 10.18 -34.65
CA MET A 228 -41.03 11.62 -34.48
C MET A 228 -41.88 12.19 -35.60
N GLU A 229 -42.94 12.91 -35.25
CA GLU A 229 -43.83 13.58 -36.19
C GLU A 229 -43.90 15.07 -35.83
N ARG A 230 -43.79 15.95 -36.84
CA ARG A 230 -44.06 17.39 -36.66
C ARG A 230 -45.47 17.70 -37.13
N LYS A 231 -46.33 18.18 -36.24
CA LYS A 231 -47.73 18.53 -36.57
C LYS A 231 -47.97 20.05 -36.55
N ASN A 232 -48.91 20.50 -37.40
CA ASN A 232 -49.42 21.87 -37.56
C ASN A 232 -48.40 22.91 -38.08
N LEU A 233 -47.81 22.66 -39.25
CA LEU A 233 -47.00 23.65 -39.98
C LEU A 233 -47.91 24.72 -40.66
N PRO A 234 -47.54 26.02 -40.66
CA PRO A 234 -48.28 27.04 -41.39
C PRO A 234 -48.33 26.76 -42.90
N THR A 235 -49.51 26.95 -43.52
CA THR A 235 -49.72 26.78 -44.97
C THR A 235 -48.72 27.61 -45.77
N GLY A 236 -47.85 26.96 -46.54
CA GLY A 236 -46.81 27.61 -47.37
C GLY A 236 -45.36 27.46 -46.87
N THR A 237 -45.14 26.78 -45.74
CA THR A 237 -43.77 26.46 -45.27
C THR A 237 -43.20 25.30 -46.07
N ALA A 238 -42.12 25.53 -46.82
CA ALA A 238 -41.41 24.46 -47.53
C ALA A 238 -40.76 23.51 -46.51
N ILE A 239 -41.24 22.27 -46.46
CA ILE A 239 -40.60 21.19 -45.69
C ILE A 239 -39.22 20.97 -46.31
N LEU A 240 -38.15 21.31 -45.57
CA LEU A 240 -36.79 21.30 -46.13
C LEU A 240 -36.32 19.91 -46.59
N TYR A 241 -37.07 18.82 -46.30
CA TYR A 241 -36.77 17.44 -46.73
C TYR A 241 -38.02 16.57 -46.99
N GLY A 242 -39.13 17.12 -47.50
CA GLY A 242 -40.23 16.33 -48.13
C GLY A 242 -40.95 15.21 -47.34
N HIS A 243 -40.64 14.95 -46.07
CA HIS A 243 -41.17 13.82 -45.29
C HIS A 243 -41.71 14.26 -43.91
N GLU A 244 -42.88 13.73 -43.53
CA GLU A 244 -43.66 14.10 -42.33
C GLU A 244 -43.23 13.35 -41.04
N TYR A 245 -42.58 12.19 -41.20
CA TYR A 245 -42.17 11.31 -40.10
C TYR A 245 -40.68 10.97 -40.16
N SER A 246 -40.05 10.81 -39.00
CA SER A 246 -38.74 10.18 -38.88
C SER A 246 -38.72 9.10 -37.81
N TYR A 247 -37.95 8.04 -38.04
CA TYR A 247 -37.89 6.85 -37.19
C TYR A 247 -36.45 6.62 -36.72
N VAL A 248 -36.28 6.43 -35.41
CA VAL A 248 -34.98 6.16 -34.80
C VAL A 248 -35.08 4.99 -33.84
N ARG A 249 -34.11 4.08 -33.91
CA ARG A 249 -34.00 2.96 -32.95
C ARG A 249 -33.32 3.46 -31.69
N LEU A 250 -33.91 3.18 -30.53
CA LEU A 250 -33.41 3.63 -29.23
C LEU A 250 -32.64 2.55 -28.46
N THR A 251 -32.76 1.28 -28.85
CA THR A 251 -32.00 0.19 -28.22
C THR A 251 -30.74 -0.18 -29.01
N GLY A 252 -29.64 -0.39 -28.30
CA GLY A 252 -28.41 -1.04 -28.81
C GLY A 252 -28.38 -2.52 -28.42
N GLU A 253 -27.59 -3.33 -29.11
CA GLU A 253 -27.38 -4.73 -28.70
C GLU A 253 -26.38 -4.81 -27.53
N ASP A 254 -26.64 -5.70 -26.57
CA ASP A 254 -25.56 -6.34 -25.82
C ASP A 254 -24.71 -7.16 -26.79
N GLY A 255 -23.38 -7.15 -26.63
CA GLY A 255 -22.47 -7.87 -27.51
C GLY A 255 -22.79 -9.37 -27.60
N LYS A 256 -23.15 -9.84 -28.79
CA LYS A 256 -23.37 -11.28 -29.05
C LYS A 256 -22.04 -12.03 -29.02
N THR A 257 -21.91 -13.01 -28.14
CA THR A 257 -20.79 -13.96 -28.18
C THR A 257 -20.97 -14.91 -29.36
N VAL A 258 -20.07 -14.85 -30.34
CA VAL A 258 -20.05 -15.78 -31.48
C VAL A 258 -19.26 -17.03 -31.09
N THR A 259 -19.89 -18.20 -31.17
CA THR A 259 -19.21 -19.49 -31.01
C THR A 259 -18.89 -20.10 -32.37
N ALA A 260 -17.77 -20.81 -32.48
CA ALA A 260 -17.31 -21.42 -33.72
C ALA A 260 -17.09 -22.93 -33.57
N GLN A 261 -17.42 -23.67 -34.63
CA GLN A 261 -17.09 -25.08 -34.79
C GLN A 261 -16.42 -25.31 -36.15
N TYR A 262 -15.58 -26.34 -36.19
CA TYR A 262 -14.75 -26.71 -37.33
C TYR A 262 -15.06 -28.14 -37.77
N SER A 263 -14.83 -28.42 -39.05
CA SER A 263 -15.04 -29.74 -39.65
C SER A 263 -14.12 -29.93 -40.85
N VAL A 264 -13.73 -31.18 -41.08
CA VAL A 264 -12.97 -31.62 -42.25
C VAL A 264 -13.85 -31.67 -43.52
N ASP A 265 -15.15 -31.89 -43.43
CA ASP A 265 -16.02 -32.13 -44.60
C ASP A 265 -17.12 -31.07 -44.81
N GLY A 266 -17.33 -30.20 -43.83
CA GLY A 266 -18.36 -29.15 -43.87
C GLY A 266 -19.78 -29.68 -43.76
N LYS A 267 -19.97 -30.95 -43.35
CA LYS A 267 -21.28 -31.62 -43.27
C LYS A 267 -21.46 -32.36 -41.94
N THR A 268 -20.45 -33.07 -41.47
CA THR A 268 -20.49 -33.92 -40.27
C THR A 268 -19.32 -33.64 -39.33
N ASN A 269 -19.32 -34.26 -38.14
CA ASN A 269 -18.24 -34.21 -37.16
C ASN A 269 -17.77 -32.80 -36.79
N TRP A 270 -18.71 -31.89 -36.54
CA TRP A 270 -18.41 -30.53 -36.11
C TRP A 270 -17.90 -30.50 -34.67
N HIS A 271 -16.74 -29.87 -34.44
CA HIS A 271 -16.13 -29.79 -33.12
C HIS A 271 -15.44 -28.45 -32.85
N SER A 272 -15.07 -28.25 -31.59
CA SER A 272 -14.25 -27.14 -31.10
C SER A 272 -13.34 -27.70 -30.00
N PRO A 273 -12.08 -27.26 -29.87
CA PRO A 273 -11.37 -26.25 -30.67
C PRO A 273 -10.96 -26.74 -32.07
N PHE A 274 -10.34 -25.86 -32.88
CA PHE A 274 -9.80 -26.17 -34.20
C PHE A 274 -8.71 -27.25 -34.14
N ALA A 275 -8.74 -28.21 -35.07
CA ALA A 275 -7.73 -29.26 -35.21
C ALA A 275 -7.08 -29.23 -36.60
N THR A 276 -5.83 -29.69 -36.68
CA THR A 276 -5.11 -29.82 -37.95
C THR A 276 -5.86 -30.75 -38.91
N GLY A 277 -6.26 -30.23 -40.07
CA GLY A 277 -7.05 -30.95 -41.06
C GLY A 277 -8.47 -30.40 -41.25
N ASP A 278 -8.94 -29.53 -40.35
CA ASP A 278 -10.19 -28.80 -40.52
C ASP A 278 -10.11 -27.82 -41.69
N ILE A 279 -11.08 -27.92 -42.59
CA ILE A 279 -11.13 -27.09 -43.80
C ILE A 279 -12.43 -26.29 -43.90
N TRP A 280 -13.39 -26.51 -43.00
CA TRP A 280 -14.64 -25.76 -42.89
C TRP A 280 -14.85 -25.23 -41.46
N MET A 281 -15.47 -24.06 -41.36
CA MET A 281 -15.89 -23.42 -40.12
C MET A 281 -17.36 -23.03 -40.23
N ARG A 282 -18.11 -23.10 -39.13
CA ARG A 282 -19.44 -22.49 -39.00
C ARG A 282 -19.52 -21.75 -37.68
N THR A 283 -20.29 -20.67 -37.66
CA THR A 283 -20.51 -19.82 -36.48
C THR A 283 -21.93 -19.92 -35.98
N SER A 284 -22.13 -19.68 -34.70
CA SER A 284 -23.44 -19.60 -34.06
C SER A 284 -23.52 -18.30 -33.25
N GLU A 285 -24.62 -17.57 -33.43
CA GLU A 285 -24.94 -16.33 -32.71
C GLU A 285 -25.86 -16.57 -31.51
N ASP A 286 -26.28 -17.82 -31.27
CA ASP A 286 -27.27 -18.21 -30.26
C ASP A 286 -26.76 -19.28 -29.27
N GLY A 287 -25.44 -19.40 -29.13
CA GLY A 287 -24.80 -20.32 -28.19
C GLY A 287 -24.83 -21.79 -28.63
N GLY A 288 -24.90 -22.05 -29.93
CA GLY A 288 -24.81 -23.39 -30.53
C GLY A 288 -26.14 -24.07 -30.84
N LYS A 289 -27.27 -23.34 -30.77
CA LYS A 289 -28.61 -23.88 -31.07
C LYS A 289 -28.89 -23.89 -32.57
N THR A 290 -28.47 -22.84 -33.28
CA THR A 290 -28.45 -22.77 -34.73
C THR A 290 -27.05 -22.43 -35.22
N TRP A 291 -26.69 -22.98 -36.37
CA TRP A 291 -25.38 -22.78 -36.97
C TRP A 291 -25.54 -22.17 -38.35
N GLY A 292 -24.72 -21.15 -38.62
CA GLY A 292 -24.57 -20.57 -39.94
C GLY A 292 -24.07 -21.59 -40.97
N VAL A 293 -24.09 -21.19 -42.23
CA VAL A 293 -23.56 -22.01 -43.32
C VAL A 293 -22.10 -22.36 -43.09
N ALA A 294 -21.71 -23.58 -43.47
CA ALA A 294 -20.32 -24.00 -43.46
C ALA A 294 -19.53 -23.14 -44.45
N VAL A 295 -18.54 -22.41 -43.96
CA VAL A 295 -17.62 -21.59 -44.74
C VAL A 295 -16.27 -22.31 -44.81
N ARG A 296 -15.73 -22.47 -46.01
CA ARG A 296 -14.41 -23.10 -46.18
C ARG A 296 -13.33 -22.12 -45.73
N ILE A 297 -12.42 -22.58 -44.87
CA ILE A 297 -11.39 -21.75 -44.22
C ILE A 297 -9.97 -22.02 -44.73
N VAL A 298 -9.83 -22.83 -45.80
CA VAL A 298 -8.56 -23.03 -46.53
C VAL A 298 -8.81 -22.95 -48.05
N GLY A 299 -7.91 -22.30 -48.81
CA GLY A 299 -7.91 -22.34 -50.28
C GLY A 299 -7.43 -23.72 -50.79
N GLU A 300 -7.78 -24.26 -51.96
CA GLU A 300 -8.47 -23.76 -53.15
C GLU A 300 -9.05 -24.96 -53.96
N LYS A 301 -10.08 -24.73 -54.77
CA LYS A 301 -10.38 -25.44 -56.03
C LYS A 301 -11.46 -24.65 -56.79
N GLY A 302 -11.03 -23.78 -57.70
CA GLY A 302 -11.92 -23.15 -58.68
C GLY A 302 -12.31 -24.17 -59.75
N ASN A 303 -13.57 -24.20 -60.15
CA ASN A 303 -14.10 -25.14 -61.13
C ASN A 303 -13.87 -24.61 -62.56
N GLY A 304 -13.02 -25.29 -63.36
CA GLY A 304 -13.10 -25.25 -64.83
C GLY A 304 -12.31 -24.17 -65.60
N GLY A 305 -11.03 -23.96 -65.31
CA GLY A 305 -10.13 -23.14 -66.15
C GLY A 305 -8.69 -23.63 -66.11
N ALA A 306 -7.85 -23.15 -67.04
CA ALA A 306 -6.40 -23.38 -67.00
C ALA A 306 -5.85 -22.93 -65.64
N TRP A 307 -5.04 -23.79 -65.01
CA TRP A 307 -4.57 -23.58 -63.64
C TRP A 307 -3.10 -23.97 -63.51
N THR A 308 -2.45 -23.46 -62.47
CA THR A 308 -1.06 -23.79 -62.15
C THR A 308 -1.03 -24.48 -60.81
N ASP A 309 -0.47 -25.69 -60.78
CA ASP A 309 -0.25 -26.50 -59.58
C ASP A 309 1.09 -26.11 -58.95
N TYR A 310 1.06 -25.73 -57.68
CA TYR A 310 2.25 -25.42 -56.89
C TYR A 310 2.42 -26.49 -55.83
N ARG A 311 3.50 -27.26 -55.93
CA ARG A 311 3.81 -28.29 -54.92
C ARG A 311 5.16 -28.04 -54.28
N PHE A 312 5.32 -28.46 -53.04
CA PHE A 312 6.49 -28.15 -52.22
C PHE A 312 7.17 -29.43 -51.71
N ASN A 313 8.49 -29.40 -51.58
CA ASN A 313 9.29 -30.43 -50.94
C ASN A 313 10.57 -29.80 -50.36
N ILE A 314 11.27 -30.50 -49.48
CA ILE A 314 12.56 -30.06 -48.93
C ILE A 314 13.69 -30.89 -49.53
N SER A 315 14.88 -30.30 -49.64
CA SER A 315 16.06 -30.97 -50.18
C SER A 315 17.32 -30.48 -49.47
N SER A 316 18.38 -31.29 -49.49
CA SER A 316 19.73 -30.87 -49.14
C SER A 316 20.50 -30.30 -50.33
N ALA A 317 19.94 -30.41 -51.54
CA ALA A 317 20.52 -29.86 -52.75
C ALA A 317 20.34 -28.34 -52.81
N LEU A 318 21.45 -27.64 -53.02
CA LEU A 318 21.49 -26.18 -53.18
C LEU A 318 21.09 -25.75 -54.59
N THR A 319 21.32 -26.61 -55.58
CA THR A 319 21.03 -26.43 -57.00
C THR A 319 20.48 -27.73 -57.60
N THR A 320 19.79 -27.63 -58.74
CA THR A 320 19.42 -28.78 -59.58
C THR A 320 20.17 -28.71 -60.92
N SER A 321 20.29 -29.83 -61.62
CA SER A 321 21.00 -29.92 -62.91
C SER A 321 20.31 -29.13 -64.03
N SER A 322 19.02 -28.85 -63.90
CA SER A 322 18.23 -28.02 -64.81
C SER A 322 16.95 -27.58 -64.12
N PRO A 323 16.35 -26.43 -64.50
CA PRO A 323 15.02 -26.04 -64.03
C PRO A 323 13.92 -27.10 -64.25
N LEU A 324 14.14 -28.10 -65.12
CA LEU A 324 13.21 -29.20 -65.38
C LEU A 324 13.51 -30.49 -64.58
N ALA A 325 14.59 -30.51 -63.80
CA ALA A 325 14.99 -31.65 -62.99
C ALA A 325 14.69 -31.40 -61.51
N ALA A 326 14.09 -32.37 -60.83
CA ALA A 326 13.84 -32.27 -59.39
C ALA A 326 15.17 -32.29 -58.61
N PRO A 327 15.30 -31.49 -57.53
CA PRO A 327 16.46 -31.56 -56.64
C PRO A 327 16.57 -32.95 -55.99
N THR A 328 17.80 -33.42 -55.73
CA THR A 328 18.07 -34.73 -55.10
C THR A 328 19.21 -34.59 -54.09
N PRO A 329 19.08 -35.19 -52.89
CA PRO A 329 17.95 -35.99 -52.39
C PRO A 329 16.75 -35.13 -51.92
N LEU A 330 15.55 -35.69 -52.02
CA LEU A 330 14.32 -35.09 -51.45
C LEU A 330 14.11 -35.59 -50.02
N GLY A 331 13.66 -34.71 -49.12
CA GLY A 331 13.33 -35.05 -47.74
C GLY A 331 11.97 -35.75 -47.61
N ARG A 332 11.14 -35.74 -48.65
CA ARG A 332 9.92 -36.56 -48.76
C ARG A 332 9.83 -37.29 -50.09
N SER A 333 9.14 -38.44 -50.06
CA SER A 333 8.88 -39.28 -51.23
C SER A 333 7.92 -38.65 -52.25
N SER A 334 7.10 -37.67 -51.83
CA SER A 334 6.16 -36.95 -52.70
C SER A 334 6.18 -35.44 -52.43
N TRP A 335 5.76 -34.67 -53.44
CA TRP A 335 5.57 -33.22 -53.36
C TRP A 335 4.20 -32.90 -52.77
N ALA A 336 4.15 -31.96 -51.82
CA ALA A 336 2.96 -31.61 -51.04
C ALA A 336 2.30 -30.31 -51.52
N ASP A 337 1.02 -30.13 -51.26
CA ASP A 337 0.23 -28.95 -51.67
C ASP A 337 0.41 -27.71 -50.74
N ALA A 338 1.29 -27.82 -49.74
CA ALA A 338 1.62 -26.73 -48.83
C ALA A 338 3.13 -26.69 -48.53
N PRO A 339 3.72 -25.50 -48.34
CA PRO A 339 5.11 -25.39 -47.91
C PRO A 339 5.32 -26.05 -46.54
N MET A 340 6.49 -26.61 -46.32
CA MET A 340 6.83 -27.32 -45.08
C MET A 340 8.06 -26.76 -44.42
N ALA A 341 8.14 -26.94 -43.10
CA ALA A 341 9.33 -26.60 -42.33
C ALA A 341 10.53 -27.41 -42.84
N THR A 342 11.65 -26.70 -43.02
CA THR A 342 12.94 -27.33 -43.32
C THR A 342 13.48 -28.05 -42.08
N THR A 343 14.39 -28.99 -42.30
CA THR A 343 15.07 -29.69 -41.21
C THR A 343 16.58 -29.45 -41.32
N SER A 344 17.34 -29.75 -40.28
CA SER A 344 18.80 -29.68 -40.33
C SER A 344 19.40 -30.54 -41.45
N SER A 345 18.79 -31.70 -41.77
CA SER A 345 19.23 -32.59 -42.85
C SER A 345 18.76 -32.16 -44.24
N PHE A 346 17.67 -31.40 -44.35
CA PHE A 346 17.09 -30.91 -45.60
C PHE A 346 16.73 -29.41 -45.45
N PRO A 347 17.73 -28.52 -45.48
CA PRO A 347 17.58 -27.12 -45.11
C PRO A 347 16.92 -26.26 -46.20
N TYR A 348 16.74 -26.77 -47.42
CA TYR A 348 16.25 -25.97 -48.54
C TYR A 348 14.82 -26.35 -48.92
N LEU A 349 13.92 -25.35 -48.95
CA LEU A 349 12.56 -25.52 -49.46
C LEU A 349 12.56 -25.31 -50.98
N TRP A 350 11.92 -26.23 -51.68
CA TRP A 350 11.76 -26.23 -53.13
C TRP A 350 10.30 -26.25 -53.51
N MET A 351 9.99 -25.60 -54.63
CA MET A 351 8.68 -25.56 -55.26
C MET A 351 8.74 -26.15 -56.67
N GLN A 352 7.78 -27.01 -56.96
CA GLN A 352 7.46 -27.54 -58.27
C GLN A 352 6.27 -26.76 -58.82
N VAL A 353 6.37 -26.28 -60.05
CA VAL A 353 5.31 -25.58 -60.77
C VAL A 353 4.92 -26.39 -62.01
N GLN A 354 3.67 -26.82 -62.09
CA GLN A 354 3.11 -27.52 -63.25
C GLN A 354 1.89 -26.76 -63.77
N LYS A 355 1.91 -26.36 -65.04
CA LYS A 355 0.77 -25.74 -65.70
C LYS A 355 -0.17 -26.81 -66.25
N TYR A 356 -1.47 -26.50 -66.22
CA TYR A 356 -2.53 -27.31 -66.77
C TYR A 356 -3.43 -26.46 -67.68
N SER A 357 -3.68 -26.92 -68.90
CA SER A 357 -4.55 -26.22 -69.87
C SER A 357 -6.04 -26.47 -69.63
N ASP A 358 -6.37 -27.54 -68.92
CA ASP A 358 -7.73 -27.91 -68.51
C ASP A 358 -7.68 -28.70 -67.19
N THR A 359 -8.76 -29.40 -66.83
CA THR A 359 -8.86 -30.18 -65.59
C THR A 359 -7.87 -31.35 -65.47
N THR A 360 -7.26 -31.86 -66.56
CA THR A 360 -6.33 -32.99 -66.50
C THR A 360 -5.09 -32.88 -67.39
N THR A 361 -5.07 -31.97 -68.37
CA THR A 361 -4.01 -31.86 -69.37
C THR A 361 -2.86 -31.00 -68.85
N LYS A 362 -1.68 -31.60 -68.70
CA LYS A 362 -0.44 -30.91 -68.33
C LYS A 362 0.12 -30.16 -69.53
N ASP A 363 0.44 -28.89 -69.33
CA ASP A 363 1.16 -28.06 -70.29
C ASP A 363 2.67 -28.08 -69.96
N GLY A 364 3.43 -28.87 -70.72
CA GLY A 364 4.87 -29.02 -70.57
C GLY A 364 5.32 -29.82 -69.34
N GLN A 365 6.65 -29.88 -69.15
CA GLN A 365 7.30 -30.52 -68.00
C GLN A 365 7.27 -29.59 -66.78
N PRO A 366 7.22 -30.14 -65.54
CA PRO A 366 7.24 -29.33 -64.35
C PRO A 366 8.58 -28.59 -64.20
N THR A 367 8.51 -27.37 -63.66
CA THR A 367 9.71 -26.58 -63.33
C THR A 367 9.95 -26.57 -61.82
N TYR A 368 11.21 -26.52 -61.41
CA TYR A 368 11.63 -26.59 -60.02
C TYR A 368 12.43 -25.35 -59.63
N MET A 369 12.07 -24.73 -58.50
CA MET A 369 12.76 -23.55 -57.98
C MET A 369 12.94 -23.61 -56.47
N ARG A 370 14.10 -23.15 -56.01
CA ARG A 370 14.43 -23.04 -54.58
C ARG A 370 13.81 -21.75 -54.04
N LEU A 371 13.11 -21.84 -52.92
CA LEU A 371 12.45 -20.70 -52.27
C LEU A 371 13.26 -20.12 -51.11
N THR A 372 14.17 -20.89 -50.52
CA THR A 372 15.00 -20.46 -49.38
C THR A 372 16.40 -20.02 -49.82
N GLY A 373 16.93 -18.97 -49.17
CA GLY A 373 18.32 -18.53 -49.29
C GLY A 373 19.27 -19.27 -48.34
N GLU A 374 20.56 -18.97 -48.41
CA GLU A 374 21.52 -19.42 -47.39
C GLU A 374 21.15 -18.80 -46.03
N GLN A 375 21.11 -19.61 -44.97
CA GLN A 375 20.90 -19.10 -43.63
C GLN A 375 22.11 -18.22 -43.23
N GLY A 376 21.86 -16.94 -42.95
CA GLY A 376 22.89 -16.04 -42.42
C GLY A 376 23.44 -16.56 -41.09
N LYS A 377 24.73 -16.35 -40.82
CA LYS A 377 25.31 -16.68 -39.51
C LYS A 377 24.47 -15.99 -38.41
N PRO A 378 24.05 -16.70 -37.35
CA PRO A 378 23.41 -16.06 -36.20
C PRO A 378 24.27 -14.89 -35.72
N GLY A 379 23.66 -13.73 -35.48
CA GLY A 379 24.35 -12.62 -34.83
C GLY A 379 24.91 -13.09 -33.49
N GLN A 380 26.12 -12.65 -33.13
CA GLN A 380 26.65 -12.94 -31.80
C GLN A 380 25.69 -12.38 -30.74
N THR A 381 25.32 -13.21 -29.77
CA THR A 381 24.65 -12.77 -28.54
C THR A 381 25.43 -11.59 -27.98
N GLY A 382 24.78 -10.44 -27.80
CA GLY A 382 25.41 -9.29 -27.16
C GLY A 382 25.96 -9.72 -25.80
N GLY A 383 27.27 -9.53 -25.58
CA GLY A 383 27.85 -9.71 -24.26
C GLY A 383 27.22 -8.76 -23.25
N VAL A 384 27.30 -9.11 -21.96
CA VAL A 384 26.90 -8.23 -20.86
C VAL A 384 27.62 -6.89 -21.04
N GLY A 385 26.88 -5.78 -21.14
CA GLY A 385 27.47 -4.45 -21.26
C GLY A 385 28.34 -4.12 -20.04
N PRO A 386 29.48 -3.42 -20.20
CA PRO A 386 30.37 -3.14 -19.08
C PRO A 386 29.72 -2.22 -18.05
N MET A 387 29.97 -2.50 -16.77
CA MET A 387 29.55 -1.67 -15.65
C MET A 387 30.37 -0.38 -15.60
N MET A 388 29.71 0.78 -15.56
CA MET A 388 30.37 2.06 -15.32
C MET A 388 30.58 2.29 -13.82
N TYR A 389 31.76 2.73 -13.41
CA TYR A 389 32.04 3.13 -12.02
C TYR A 389 32.76 4.48 -11.97
N TYR A 390 32.50 5.27 -10.93
CA TYR A 390 33.17 6.55 -10.75
C TYR A 390 34.60 6.36 -10.22
N ALA A 391 35.59 6.84 -10.96
CA ALA A 391 37.02 6.70 -10.67
C ALA A 391 37.64 8.01 -10.10
N GLY A 392 36.81 8.97 -9.68
CA GLY A 392 37.26 10.24 -9.12
C GLY A 392 37.59 11.30 -10.18
N GLU A 393 38.34 12.32 -9.77
CA GLU A 393 38.90 13.33 -10.70
C GLU A 393 40.12 12.76 -11.43
N TRP A 394 40.28 13.11 -12.70
CA TRP A 394 41.41 12.68 -13.51
C TRP A 394 42.73 13.20 -12.92
N GLN A 395 43.74 12.33 -12.89
CA GLN A 395 45.07 12.66 -12.38
C GLN A 395 46.16 12.18 -13.35
N SER A 396 47.19 13.01 -13.52
CA SER A 396 48.41 12.60 -14.22
C SER A 396 49.13 11.49 -13.45
N GLY A 397 49.66 10.49 -14.15
CA GLY A 397 50.33 9.32 -13.57
C GLY A 397 49.43 8.11 -13.28
N VAL A 398 48.11 8.27 -13.36
CA VAL A 398 47.13 7.19 -13.12
C VAL A 398 46.72 6.51 -14.43
N SER A 399 46.60 5.18 -14.41
CA SER A 399 46.12 4.39 -15.55
C SER A 399 44.61 4.16 -15.44
N TYR A 400 43.86 4.58 -16.46
CA TYR A 400 42.42 4.32 -16.58
C TYR A 400 42.18 3.19 -17.58
N VAL A 401 41.72 2.05 -17.08
CA VAL A 401 41.58 0.81 -17.88
C VAL A 401 40.11 0.53 -18.15
N ARG A 402 39.73 0.49 -19.44
CA ARG A 402 38.43 -0.03 -19.88
C ARG A 402 38.58 -1.49 -20.30
N THR A 403 37.71 -2.36 -19.80
CA THR A 403 37.61 -3.77 -20.18
C THR A 403 36.21 -4.09 -20.69
N ALA A 404 36.00 -5.34 -21.11
CA ALA A 404 34.67 -5.86 -21.45
C ALA A 404 33.68 -5.83 -20.27
N GLN A 405 34.17 -5.74 -19.02
CA GLN A 405 33.34 -5.79 -17.81
C GLN A 405 33.17 -4.45 -17.10
N VAL A 406 34.15 -3.55 -17.20
CA VAL A 406 34.14 -2.27 -16.47
C VAL A 406 34.62 -1.10 -17.30
N VAL A 407 34.04 0.06 -17.04
CA VAL A 407 34.39 1.34 -17.65
C VAL A 407 34.60 2.38 -16.55
N PRO A 408 35.82 2.94 -16.38
CA PRO A 408 36.06 4.01 -15.43
C PRO A 408 35.46 5.32 -15.94
N LEU A 409 34.79 6.02 -15.05
CA LEU A 409 34.17 7.31 -15.28
C LEU A 409 34.91 8.37 -14.45
N VAL A 410 35.59 9.32 -15.10
CA VAL A 410 36.38 10.35 -14.42
C VAL A 410 35.74 11.72 -14.58
N SER A 411 35.83 12.57 -13.56
CA SER A 411 35.61 14.01 -13.71
C SER A 411 36.92 14.69 -14.11
N HIS A 412 36.87 15.81 -14.82
CA HIS A 412 38.06 16.59 -15.14
C HIS A 412 37.70 18.07 -15.20
N GLY A 413 38.30 18.88 -14.31
CA GLY A 413 38.01 20.30 -14.21
C GLY A 413 36.56 20.63 -13.88
N SER A 414 36.11 21.84 -14.24
CA SER A 414 34.75 22.34 -14.01
C SER A 414 33.74 21.87 -15.06
N ASP A 415 34.03 20.80 -15.82
CA ASP A 415 33.17 20.36 -16.92
C ASP A 415 31.83 19.81 -16.44
N GLN A 416 30.78 19.99 -17.26
CA GLN A 416 29.45 19.44 -17.00
C GLN A 416 29.34 17.94 -17.35
N PHE A 417 30.45 17.32 -17.77
CA PHE A 417 30.52 15.96 -18.25
C PHE A 417 31.45 15.12 -17.38
N TYR A 418 31.14 13.83 -17.31
CA TYR A 418 32.10 12.80 -16.99
C TYR A 418 32.76 12.30 -18.27
N TYR A 419 34.00 11.86 -18.17
CA TYR A 419 34.79 11.28 -19.25
C TYR A 419 34.99 9.79 -19.01
N TYR A 420 34.90 8.98 -20.06
CA TYR A 420 35.24 7.54 -20.01
C TYR A 420 36.01 7.09 -21.26
N PRO A 421 36.88 6.05 -21.18
CA PRO A 421 37.66 5.60 -22.32
C PRO A 421 36.79 5.12 -23.49
N ALA A 422 37.09 5.60 -24.71
CA ALA A 422 36.29 5.36 -25.91
C ALA A 422 36.32 3.90 -26.40
N LYS A 423 37.37 3.14 -26.06
CA LYS A 423 37.57 1.72 -26.43
C LYS A 423 38.28 0.97 -25.31
N GLU A 424 38.21 -0.37 -25.34
CA GLU A 424 38.97 -1.22 -24.42
C GLU A 424 40.47 -0.95 -24.55
N GLY A 425 41.16 -0.90 -23.42
CA GLY A 425 42.57 -0.53 -23.32
C GLY A 425 42.89 0.31 -22.09
N THR A 426 44.16 0.70 -21.98
CA THR A 426 44.68 1.52 -20.87
C THR A 426 45.01 2.93 -21.37
N LEU A 427 44.51 3.94 -20.66
CA LEU A 427 44.88 5.34 -20.84
C LEU A 427 45.77 5.76 -19.66
N LEU A 428 47.06 5.97 -19.93
CA LEU A 428 48.02 6.49 -18.97
C LEU A 428 48.52 7.85 -19.46
N ASN A 429 48.55 8.86 -18.57
CA ASN A 429 48.99 10.22 -18.90
C ASN A 429 48.26 10.83 -20.11
N ASN A 430 47.00 10.44 -20.32
CA ASN A 430 46.19 10.91 -21.42
C ASN A 430 45.01 11.73 -20.88
N GLU A 431 45.12 13.06 -21.00
CA GLU A 431 44.21 14.02 -20.37
C GLU A 431 42.84 14.07 -21.08
N PRO A 432 41.71 14.04 -20.35
CA PRO A 432 40.37 14.11 -20.93
C PRO A 432 40.02 15.51 -21.43
N SER A 433 39.48 15.60 -22.65
CA SER A 433 38.94 16.84 -23.21
C SER A 433 37.86 16.55 -24.25
N SER A 434 37.06 17.55 -24.61
CA SER A 434 36.03 17.44 -25.66
C SER A 434 36.59 17.12 -27.05
N SER A 435 37.86 17.44 -27.30
CA SER A 435 38.55 17.19 -28.56
C SER A 435 39.37 15.90 -28.57
N ASN A 436 39.62 15.29 -27.40
CA ASN A 436 40.40 14.07 -27.29
C ASN A 436 39.52 12.83 -27.58
N THR A 437 39.77 12.19 -28.72
CA THR A 437 39.01 11.02 -29.19
C THR A 437 39.24 9.75 -28.38
N ALA A 438 40.25 9.71 -27.51
CA ALA A 438 40.46 8.62 -26.56
C ALA A 438 39.39 8.58 -25.47
N TRP A 439 38.68 9.70 -25.24
CA TRP A 439 37.63 9.84 -24.24
C TRP A 439 36.27 10.08 -24.89
N LYS A 440 35.21 9.66 -24.20
CA LYS A 440 33.82 9.97 -24.51
C LYS A 440 33.21 10.71 -23.34
N GLN A 441 32.32 11.65 -23.65
CA GLN A 441 31.63 12.46 -22.66
C GLN A 441 30.27 11.84 -22.32
N GLN A 442 29.92 11.85 -21.04
CA GLN A 442 28.60 11.54 -20.52
C GLN A 442 28.14 12.70 -19.66
N GLN A 443 26.92 13.21 -19.90
CA GLN A 443 26.38 14.30 -19.09
C GLN A 443 26.31 13.88 -17.63
N LYS A 444 26.64 14.78 -16.70
CA LYS A 444 26.41 14.57 -15.27
C LYS A 444 24.89 14.58 -15.03
N VAL A 445 24.24 13.43 -15.18
CA VAL A 445 22.80 13.26 -14.91
C VAL A 445 22.64 12.72 -13.49
N PRO A 446 22.07 13.50 -12.54
CA PRO A 446 22.01 13.14 -11.13
C PRO A 446 20.77 12.29 -10.81
N LEU A 447 20.54 11.20 -11.52
CA LEU A 447 19.40 10.33 -11.22
C LEU A 447 19.81 8.86 -11.22
N LEU A 448 20.04 8.34 -10.01
CA LEU A 448 20.10 6.91 -9.74
C LEU A 448 18.76 6.52 -9.11
N LEU A 449 17.90 5.86 -9.89
CA LEU A 449 16.74 5.15 -9.39
C LEU A 449 17.18 3.68 -9.23
N ALA A 450 17.38 3.25 -7.99
CA ALA A 450 17.77 1.88 -7.68
C ALA A 450 16.91 1.37 -6.53
N GLU A 451 16.30 0.20 -6.71
CA GLU A 451 15.58 -0.51 -5.64
C GLU A 451 16.54 -1.03 -4.56
N LEU A 452 17.80 -1.27 -4.93
CA LEU A 452 18.85 -1.73 -4.04
C LEU A 452 20.21 -1.11 -4.45
N LEU A 453 20.82 -0.36 -3.53
CA LEU A 453 22.17 0.19 -3.68
C LEU A 453 23.15 -0.59 -2.78
N MET A 454 23.88 -1.53 -3.37
CA MET A 454 24.93 -2.28 -2.66
C MET A 454 26.26 -1.53 -2.76
N VAL A 455 26.58 -0.72 -1.75
CA VAL A 455 27.84 0.03 -1.65
C VAL A 455 28.51 -0.24 -0.31
N LYS A 456 29.79 -0.62 -0.33
CA LYS A 456 30.64 -0.72 0.87
C LYS A 456 31.49 0.55 0.96
N PHE A 457 31.50 1.23 2.10
CA PHE A 457 32.18 2.54 2.29
C PHE A 457 31.61 3.68 1.43
N GLY A 458 30.31 3.63 1.14
CA GLY A 458 29.63 4.65 0.33
C GLY A 458 29.41 5.94 1.12
N LYS A 459 29.71 7.08 0.52
CA LYS A 459 29.18 8.38 0.97
C LYS A 459 27.79 8.60 0.39
N ILE A 460 26.80 8.83 1.24
CA ILE A 460 25.44 9.19 0.83
C ILE A 460 25.04 10.45 1.60
N GLY A 461 24.92 11.58 0.88
CA GLY A 461 24.55 12.86 1.50
C GLY A 461 25.49 13.26 2.66
N ASP A 462 26.80 13.11 2.45
CA ASP A 462 27.86 13.36 3.44
C ASP A 462 27.92 12.42 4.65
N ALA A 463 27.00 11.47 4.77
CA ALA A 463 27.12 10.36 5.71
C ALA A 463 27.95 9.23 5.11
N VAL A 464 28.85 8.67 5.92
CA VAL A 464 29.72 7.55 5.53
C VAL A 464 29.07 6.25 6.02
N PHE A 465 28.83 5.31 5.11
CA PHE A 465 28.30 3.98 5.41
C PHE A 465 29.44 2.95 5.41
N ALA A 466 29.79 2.45 6.59
CA ALA A 466 30.85 1.45 6.77
C ALA A 466 30.34 0.29 7.62
N ASP A 467 30.33 -0.91 7.04
CA ASP A 467 29.79 -2.13 7.65
C ASP A 467 28.37 -1.93 8.22
N HIS A 468 28.22 -1.91 9.55
CA HIS A 468 26.95 -1.74 10.26
C HIS A 468 26.76 -0.31 10.82
N LEU A 469 27.54 0.65 10.34
CA LEU A 469 27.57 2.03 10.83
C LEU A 469 27.18 3.03 9.75
N MET A 470 26.45 4.06 10.17
CA MET A 470 26.37 5.36 9.48
C MET A 470 27.09 6.40 10.35
N MET A 471 28.10 7.07 9.82
CA MET A 471 28.99 7.94 10.60
C MET A 471 29.27 9.28 9.91
N SER A 472 29.69 10.27 10.70
CA SER A 472 30.16 11.58 10.23
C SER A 472 31.50 11.47 9.50
N GLN A 473 31.76 12.39 8.56
CA GLN A 473 33.07 12.48 7.89
C GLN A 473 34.19 12.97 8.80
N GLN A 474 33.84 13.75 9.83
CA GLN A 474 34.78 14.29 10.80
C GLN A 474 34.66 13.56 12.14
N GLY A 475 35.82 13.43 12.77
CA GLY A 475 36.00 12.74 14.03
C GLY A 475 37.26 13.26 14.71
N VAL A 476 37.70 12.53 15.72
CA VAL A 476 38.95 12.81 16.43
C VAL A 476 39.85 11.58 16.41
N ASP A 477 41.16 11.79 16.42
CA ASP A 477 42.14 10.72 16.68
C ASP A 477 42.23 10.39 18.18
N SER A 478 43.05 9.40 18.54
CA SER A 478 43.35 9.00 19.92
C SER A 478 43.90 10.12 20.82
N VAL A 479 44.31 11.26 20.25
CA VAL A 479 44.85 12.43 20.96
C VAL A 479 43.83 13.59 20.99
N GLY A 480 42.65 13.41 20.40
CA GLY A 480 41.58 14.41 20.36
C GLY A 480 41.72 15.44 19.23
N LYS A 481 42.61 15.24 18.27
CA LYS A 481 42.77 16.12 17.11
C LYS A 481 41.83 15.71 15.99
N THR A 482 41.34 16.68 15.21
CA THR A 482 40.45 16.43 14.07
C THR A 482 41.05 15.43 13.08
N ALA A 483 40.27 14.41 12.75
CA ALA A 483 40.59 13.36 11.78
C ALA A 483 39.44 13.18 10.77
N SER A 484 39.74 12.53 9.65
CA SER A 484 38.80 12.27 8.55
C SER A 484 38.50 10.78 8.41
N TYR A 485 37.29 10.44 7.96
CA TYR A 485 36.77 9.06 7.94
C TYR A 485 37.62 8.07 7.12
N GLU A 486 38.49 8.54 6.23
CA GLU A 486 39.41 7.70 5.48
C GLU A 486 40.40 6.93 6.38
N ALA A 487 40.63 7.43 7.60
CA ALA A 487 41.45 6.76 8.61
C ALA A 487 40.65 5.78 9.50
N TYR A 488 39.38 5.52 9.18
CA TYR A 488 38.55 4.59 9.95
C TYR A 488 39.07 3.15 9.87
N ASP A 489 39.33 2.55 11.03
CA ASP A 489 39.98 1.23 11.18
C ASP A 489 38.98 0.08 11.41
N GLY A 490 37.67 0.37 11.43
CA GLY A 490 36.63 -0.61 11.72
C GLY A 490 36.08 -0.55 13.16
N ASN A 491 36.64 0.30 14.03
CA ASN A 491 36.16 0.45 15.41
C ASN A 491 35.85 1.93 15.75
N PRO A 492 34.56 2.34 15.85
CA PRO A 492 34.21 3.74 16.08
C PRO A 492 34.48 4.20 17.53
N ASP A 493 34.72 3.24 18.43
CA ASP A 493 34.99 3.45 19.86
C ASP A 493 36.42 3.05 20.25
N GLY A 494 37.30 2.76 19.29
CA GLY A 494 38.69 2.35 19.55
C GLY A 494 39.62 3.53 19.83
N ASP A 495 40.88 3.24 20.14
CA ASP A 495 41.96 4.23 20.23
C ASP A 495 42.64 4.45 18.85
N GLY A 496 41.87 4.31 17.78
CA GLY A 496 42.35 4.38 16.40
C GLY A 496 42.65 5.81 15.94
N ASP A 497 43.04 5.94 14.67
CA ASP A 497 43.33 7.23 14.04
C ASP A 497 42.06 8.05 13.72
N PHE A 498 40.87 7.47 13.91
CA PHE A 498 39.59 8.13 13.67
C PHE A 498 38.42 7.55 14.48
N ASN A 499 37.86 8.38 15.36
CA ASN A 499 36.61 8.16 16.08
C ASN A 499 35.56 9.17 15.61
N PRO A 500 34.43 8.75 15.03
CA PRO A 500 33.42 9.68 14.51
C PRO A 500 32.82 10.58 15.60
N ASN A 501 32.58 11.86 15.27
CA ASN A 501 31.84 12.78 16.14
C ASN A 501 30.36 12.40 16.27
N LEU A 502 29.80 11.77 15.23
CA LEU A 502 28.46 11.21 15.20
C LEU A 502 28.51 9.84 14.54
N TYR A 503 27.91 8.83 15.16
CA TYR A 503 27.57 7.58 14.48
C TYR A 503 26.30 6.94 15.01
N LEU A 504 25.68 6.15 14.13
CA LEU A 504 24.60 5.20 14.42
C LEU A 504 25.11 3.80 14.14
N ASN A 505 25.03 2.93 15.15
CA ASN A 505 25.33 1.52 15.02
C ASN A 505 24.03 0.73 14.84
N PHE A 506 23.79 0.27 13.61
CA PHE A 506 22.56 -0.47 13.27
C PHE A 506 22.56 -1.92 13.78
N LEU A 507 23.70 -2.45 14.23
CA LEU A 507 23.78 -3.77 14.85
C LEU A 507 23.40 -3.72 16.34
N THR A 508 23.87 -2.72 17.07
CA THR A 508 23.66 -2.61 18.53
C THR A 508 22.57 -1.59 18.92
N GLY A 509 22.14 -0.74 17.99
CA GLY A 509 21.26 0.40 18.25
C GLY A 509 21.96 1.60 18.92
N LYS A 510 23.28 1.53 19.15
CA LYS A 510 24.03 2.60 19.83
C LYS A 510 24.13 3.84 18.95
N MET A 511 23.83 5.00 19.54
CA MET A 511 24.14 6.31 18.99
C MET A 511 25.22 6.98 19.84
N ARG A 512 26.21 7.59 19.19
CA ARG A 512 27.14 8.53 19.82
C ARG A 512 27.06 9.85 19.09
N ALA A 513 26.94 10.95 19.83
CA ALA A 513 26.96 12.29 19.27
C ALA A 513 27.75 13.23 20.19
N VAL A 514 28.69 13.98 19.62
CA VAL A 514 29.42 15.06 20.29
C VAL A 514 28.76 16.39 19.95
N GLY A 515 28.35 17.15 20.97
CA GLY A 515 27.72 18.47 20.78
C GLY A 515 26.26 18.42 20.31
N MET A 516 25.50 17.40 20.72
CA MET A 516 24.07 17.29 20.40
C MET A 516 23.25 18.43 21.02
N GLU A 517 22.51 19.18 20.19
CA GLU A 517 21.49 20.14 20.62
C GLU A 517 20.09 19.57 20.31
N ALA A 518 19.29 19.35 21.36
CA ALA A 518 17.92 18.86 21.23
C ALA A 518 16.93 19.95 21.64
N ILE A 519 16.15 20.48 20.70
CA ILE A 519 15.17 21.55 20.93
C ILE A 519 13.76 20.96 20.98
N GLY A 520 13.06 21.18 22.11
CA GLY A 520 11.68 20.70 22.29
C GLY A 520 11.54 19.19 22.54
N GLY A 521 12.64 18.48 22.76
CA GLY A 521 12.64 17.04 23.04
C GLY A 521 12.21 16.67 24.47
N LYS A 522 11.71 15.45 24.64
CA LYS A 522 11.54 14.78 25.95
C LYS A 522 12.36 13.51 25.93
N PHE A 523 13.05 13.24 27.03
CA PHE A 523 13.72 11.96 27.24
C PHE A 523 13.01 11.20 28.37
N HIS A 524 12.82 9.90 28.18
CA HIS A 524 12.16 9.00 29.14
C HIS A 524 13.14 7.88 29.49
N ASP A 525 13.11 7.43 30.76
CA ASP A 525 13.93 6.31 31.26
C ASP A 525 15.43 6.45 30.97
N VAL A 526 15.97 7.65 31.22
CA VAL A 526 17.38 7.98 30.97
C VAL A 526 18.24 7.64 32.18
N ASP A 527 19.23 6.79 31.97
CA ASP A 527 20.36 6.61 32.89
C ASP A 527 21.56 7.43 32.41
N VAL A 528 22.10 8.29 33.27
CA VAL A 528 23.20 9.22 32.94
C VAL A 528 24.41 8.91 33.81
N SER A 529 25.45 8.36 33.20
CA SER A 529 26.78 8.22 33.81
C SER A 529 27.60 9.50 33.59
N GLY A 530 27.27 10.57 34.30
CA GLY A 530 27.95 11.85 34.15
C GLY A 530 27.27 13.01 34.87
N THR A 531 27.64 14.23 34.49
CA THR A 531 27.07 15.45 35.06
C THR A 531 25.88 15.94 34.23
N VAL A 532 24.77 16.22 34.92
CA VAL A 532 23.61 16.91 34.35
C VAL A 532 23.63 18.35 34.84
N SER A 533 23.66 19.30 33.91
CA SER A 533 23.45 20.73 34.20
C SER A 533 22.09 21.15 33.69
N ALA A 534 21.23 21.67 34.57
CA ALA A 534 19.89 22.13 34.21
C ALA A 534 19.55 23.41 34.99
N ASN A 535 18.76 24.30 34.39
CA ASN A 535 18.26 25.50 35.07
C ASN A 535 17.34 25.15 36.25
N LEU A 536 16.65 24.00 36.18
CA LEU A 536 15.71 23.54 37.18
C LEU A 536 15.62 22.02 37.16
N LEU A 537 15.86 21.40 38.32
CA LEU A 537 15.73 19.96 38.52
C LEU A 537 14.62 19.71 39.56
N TYR A 538 13.56 19.01 39.15
CA TYR A 538 12.50 18.58 40.07
C TYR A 538 12.66 17.10 40.40
N GLY A 539 12.82 16.78 41.68
CA GLY A 539 12.70 15.42 42.16
C GLY A 539 11.25 15.06 42.45
N ARG A 540 10.86 13.80 42.18
CA ARG A 540 9.52 13.30 42.47
C ARG A 540 9.32 13.17 43.99
N THR A 541 8.12 13.54 44.45
CA THR A 541 7.64 13.20 45.80
C THR A 541 6.85 11.89 45.76
N LYS A 542 7.19 10.95 46.64
CA LYS A 542 6.50 9.68 46.84
C LYS A 542 5.71 9.75 48.16
N THR A 543 4.40 9.57 48.08
CA THR A 543 3.58 9.38 49.28
C THR A 543 3.74 7.93 49.78
N VAL A 544 3.98 7.79 51.08
CA VAL A 544 4.14 6.51 51.80
C VAL A 544 3.04 6.42 52.86
N VAL A 545 2.36 5.26 52.88
CA VAL A 545 1.25 5.00 53.79
C VAL A 545 1.62 3.84 54.70
N PHE A 546 2.01 4.14 55.93
CA PHE A 546 2.26 3.11 56.93
C PHE A 546 0.95 2.51 57.44
N THR A 547 0.93 1.20 57.64
CA THR A 547 -0.22 0.46 58.18
C THR A 547 0.24 -0.48 59.28
N SER A 548 -0.70 -1.09 60.01
CA SER A 548 -0.38 -2.12 61.01
C SER A 548 0.34 -3.34 60.43
N THR A 549 0.21 -3.58 59.12
CA THR A 549 0.87 -4.67 58.39
C THR A 549 2.11 -4.23 57.60
N MET A 550 2.27 -2.92 57.39
CA MET A 550 3.42 -2.33 56.70
C MET A 550 4.00 -1.21 57.57
N THR A 551 4.83 -1.62 58.54
CA THR A 551 5.53 -0.70 59.45
C THR A 551 6.91 -0.29 58.94
N THR A 552 7.43 -0.93 57.91
CA THR A 552 8.73 -0.59 57.29
C THR A 552 8.56 -0.36 55.79
N TYR A 553 9.09 0.76 55.30
CA TYR A 553 9.15 1.11 53.88
C TYR A 553 10.61 1.16 53.42
N VAL A 554 10.96 0.32 52.45
CA VAL A 554 12.31 0.25 51.88
C VAL A 554 12.40 1.18 50.69
N ILE A 555 13.30 2.15 50.75
CA ILE A 555 13.52 3.10 49.66
C ILE A 555 14.40 2.41 48.60
N ASP A 556 13.87 2.28 47.39
CA ASP A 556 14.56 1.72 46.23
C ASP A 556 14.62 2.78 45.11
N PRO A 557 15.76 3.47 44.95
CA PRO A 557 15.92 4.49 43.91
C PRO A 557 15.74 3.99 42.47
N LYS A 558 15.95 2.69 42.20
CA LYS A 558 15.80 2.11 40.86
C LYS A 558 14.35 1.77 40.56
N LYS A 559 13.63 1.19 41.53
CA LYS A 559 12.23 0.79 41.34
C LYS A 559 11.27 1.97 41.46
N GLU A 560 11.52 2.88 42.39
CA GLU A 560 10.62 4.01 42.69
C GLU A 560 11.44 5.32 42.81
N PRO A 561 11.93 5.87 41.68
CA PRO A 561 12.78 7.06 41.71
C PRO A 561 12.03 8.26 42.29
N ALA A 562 12.43 8.65 43.50
CA ALA A 562 11.91 9.78 44.25
C ALA A 562 13.01 10.32 45.15
N THR A 563 13.09 11.65 45.25
CA THR A 563 14.03 12.32 46.17
C THR A 563 13.35 12.71 47.47
N THR A 564 12.01 12.74 47.49
CA THR A 564 11.21 13.19 48.63
C THR A 564 10.18 12.13 48.97
N PHE A 565 10.12 11.75 50.24
CA PHE A 565 9.13 10.81 50.77
C PHE A 565 8.21 11.54 51.74
N PHE A 566 6.91 11.46 51.48
CA PHE A 566 5.89 12.15 52.25
C PHE A 566 4.99 11.14 52.95
N VAL A 567 4.80 11.31 54.25
CA VAL A 567 3.82 10.56 55.03
C VAL A 567 2.73 11.53 55.46
N ASP A 568 1.48 11.26 55.07
CA ASP A 568 0.30 11.95 55.57
C ASP A 568 -0.31 11.10 56.69
N GLU A 569 -0.06 11.47 57.94
CA GLU A 569 -0.46 10.72 59.15
C GLU A 569 0.13 9.31 59.25
N PRO A 570 1.14 9.06 60.10
CA PRO A 570 1.66 7.72 60.35
C PRO A 570 0.57 6.79 60.92
N GLY A 571 0.09 5.84 60.11
CA GLY A 571 -1.07 5.01 60.44
C GLY A 571 -0.84 3.92 61.50
N SER A 572 0.41 3.61 61.85
CA SER A 572 0.73 2.62 62.90
C SER A 572 1.15 3.30 64.20
N ILE A 573 0.56 2.83 65.31
CA ILE A 573 0.96 3.14 66.70
C ILE A 573 2.18 2.32 67.17
N HIS A 574 2.64 1.39 66.34
CA HIS A 574 3.90 0.68 66.51
C HIS A 574 4.89 1.33 65.54
N GLY A 575 6.14 1.55 65.97
CA GLY A 575 7.13 2.35 65.23
C GLY A 575 7.13 2.14 63.71
N ASN A 576 7.21 3.26 62.97
CA ASN A 576 7.21 3.31 61.52
C ASN A 576 8.66 3.51 61.04
N PHE A 577 9.12 2.77 60.04
CA PHE A 577 10.54 2.74 59.66
C PHE A 577 10.72 3.03 58.17
N PHE A 578 11.57 4.01 57.85
CA PHE A 578 12.17 4.13 56.54
C PHE A 578 13.51 3.42 56.53
N LYS A 579 13.69 2.51 55.57
CA LYS A 579 14.96 1.82 55.34
C LYS A 579 15.64 2.45 54.13
N LEU A 580 16.77 3.12 54.38
CA LEU A 580 17.58 3.77 53.36
C LEU A 580 18.25 2.70 52.46
N PRO A 581 18.52 3.01 51.17
CA PRO A 581 19.25 2.10 50.31
C PRO A 581 20.72 2.02 50.75
N LYS A 582 21.46 1.03 50.24
CA LYS A 582 22.87 0.86 50.60
C LYS A 582 23.70 2.06 50.14
N ALA A 583 24.35 2.77 51.07
CA ALA A 583 25.04 4.03 50.79
C ALA A 583 26.12 3.91 49.71
N SER A 584 26.90 2.82 49.73
CA SER A 584 27.98 2.56 48.77
C SER A 584 27.54 2.50 47.31
N ASP A 585 26.26 2.17 47.09
CA ASP A 585 25.72 1.98 45.75
C ASP A 585 25.16 3.31 45.17
N TYR A 586 25.07 4.36 46.01
CA TYR A 586 24.42 5.62 45.69
C TYR A 586 25.16 6.82 46.30
N ASP A 587 26.48 6.95 46.06
CA ASP A 587 27.25 8.09 46.56
C ASP A 587 26.70 9.43 46.03
N GLY A 588 26.56 10.42 46.92
CA GLY A 588 25.97 11.73 46.62
C GLY A 588 24.44 11.79 46.62
N LEU A 589 23.72 10.66 46.75
CA LEU A 589 22.26 10.64 46.79
C LEU A 589 21.72 11.40 48.01
N GLU A 590 20.78 12.32 47.77
CA GLU A 590 20.03 13.03 48.81
C GLU A 590 18.59 12.51 48.88
N ILE A 591 18.16 12.16 50.09
CA ILE A 591 16.80 11.72 50.40
C ILE A 591 16.20 12.70 51.40
N THR A 592 15.03 13.22 51.06
CA THR A 592 14.23 14.09 51.94
C THR A 592 13.02 13.31 52.45
N ILE A 593 12.73 13.41 53.74
CA ILE A 593 11.54 12.81 54.34
C ILE A 593 10.75 13.90 55.06
N PHE A 594 9.44 13.93 54.83
CA PHE A 594 8.51 14.79 55.55
C PHE A 594 7.34 13.95 56.06
N CYS A 595 7.08 14.02 57.36
CA CYS A 595 5.98 13.31 57.99
C CYS A 595 5.03 14.32 58.62
N LYS A 596 3.84 14.46 58.05
CA LYS A 596 2.77 15.30 58.61
C LYS A 596 2.03 14.54 59.71
N HIS A 597 1.77 15.23 60.82
CA HIS A 597 0.95 14.73 61.91
C HIS A 597 0.09 15.84 62.53
N MET A 598 -1.21 15.60 62.68
CA MET A 598 -2.19 16.62 63.05
C MET A 598 -2.47 16.72 64.56
N ILE A 599 -1.92 15.85 65.40
CA ILE A 599 -2.06 15.95 66.86
C ILE A 599 -1.18 17.11 67.36
N ALA A 600 -1.72 17.90 68.30
CA ALA A 600 -1.02 19.08 68.84
C ALA A 600 0.22 18.75 69.68
N ASP A 601 0.40 17.48 70.06
CA ASP A 601 1.49 16.98 70.89
C ASP A 601 2.39 16.03 70.10
N THR A 602 3.26 16.62 69.27
CA THR A 602 4.21 15.89 68.41
C THR A 602 5.57 15.67 69.08
N ARG A 603 5.61 15.66 70.42
CA ARG A 603 6.87 15.55 71.15
C ARG A 603 7.41 14.12 71.07
N MET A 604 8.70 14.00 70.78
CA MET A 604 9.36 12.71 70.56
C MET A 604 9.42 11.79 71.80
N SER A 605 9.00 12.16 73.01
CA SER A 605 8.98 11.23 74.16
C SER A 605 7.64 10.56 74.43
N VAL A 606 6.56 10.99 73.78
CA VAL A 606 5.19 10.70 74.25
C VAL A 606 4.24 10.19 73.16
N GLU A 607 4.74 10.10 71.94
CA GLU A 607 3.92 9.82 70.76
C GLU A 607 3.95 8.33 70.37
N ALA A 608 2.78 7.76 70.08
CA ALA A 608 2.65 6.37 69.64
C ALA A 608 3.02 6.18 68.15
N HIS A 609 3.01 7.26 67.35
CA HIS A 609 3.11 7.17 65.88
C HIS A 609 4.53 7.41 65.32
N ASN A 610 5.55 7.16 66.13
CA ASN A 610 6.94 7.51 65.84
C ASN A 610 7.45 7.02 64.49
N VAL A 611 8.23 7.86 63.81
CA VAL A 611 8.90 7.52 62.56
C VAL A 611 10.40 7.46 62.80
N TYR A 612 11.02 6.40 62.28
CA TYR A 612 12.43 6.07 62.41
C TYR A 612 13.05 5.89 61.03
N VAL A 613 14.36 6.08 60.95
CA VAL A 613 15.17 5.84 59.76
C VAL A 613 16.30 4.90 60.14
N LEU A 614 16.57 3.90 59.30
CA LEU A 614 17.66 2.94 59.48
C LEU A 614 18.32 2.60 58.14
N CYS A 615 19.53 2.07 58.19
CA CYS A 615 20.29 1.70 57.00
C CYS A 615 19.87 0.36 56.38
N ALA A 616 20.34 0.11 55.16
CA ALA A 616 20.06 -1.13 54.44
C ALA A 616 20.55 -2.36 55.22
N GLU A 617 21.76 -2.31 55.73
CA GLU A 617 22.36 -3.39 56.51
C GLU A 617 22.72 -2.93 57.93
N ALA A 618 22.71 -3.87 58.89
CA ALA A 618 23.08 -3.57 60.26
C ALA A 618 24.57 -3.20 60.43
N THR A 619 25.38 -3.45 59.40
CA THR A 619 26.81 -3.08 59.34
C THR A 619 27.06 -1.74 58.68
N ASP A 620 26.04 -1.09 58.13
CA ASP A 620 26.19 0.19 57.45
C ASP A 620 26.29 1.34 58.47
N HIS A 621 27.23 2.25 58.24
CA HIS A 621 27.43 3.42 59.08
C HIS A 621 26.35 4.49 58.84
N PHE A 622 25.82 5.04 59.94
CA PHE A 622 24.78 6.05 59.91
C PHE A 622 25.07 7.19 60.89
N TYR A 623 25.62 8.29 60.37
CA TYR A 623 26.05 9.41 61.19
C TYR A 623 24.92 10.42 61.37
N VAL A 624 24.48 10.60 62.62
CA VAL A 624 23.42 11.54 62.98
C VAL A 624 23.83 12.42 64.16
N LYS A 625 23.45 13.71 64.12
CA LYS A 625 23.53 14.59 65.28
C LYS A 625 22.27 14.40 66.12
N GLN A 626 22.41 13.81 67.31
CA GLN A 626 21.33 13.72 68.30
C GLN A 626 21.06 15.10 68.91
N ASN A 627 20.45 15.98 68.13
CA ASN A 627 20.26 17.39 68.45
C ASN A 627 18.94 17.64 69.18
N VAL A 628 18.18 16.62 69.55
CA VAL A 628 16.95 16.78 70.33
C VAL A 628 17.10 16.17 71.72
N ARG A 629 16.75 16.95 72.75
CA ARG A 629 16.54 16.43 74.11
C ARG A 629 15.23 16.89 74.72
N ASN A 630 14.71 16.06 75.60
CA ASN A 630 13.56 16.41 76.43
C ASN A 630 14.06 16.90 77.79
N ALA A 631 13.65 18.10 78.17
CA ALA A 631 13.98 18.73 79.44
C ALA A 631 12.74 18.75 80.35
N LEU A 632 12.95 18.44 81.64
CA LEU A 632 11.93 18.53 82.67
C LEU A 632 11.72 20.00 83.05
N LEU A 633 10.47 20.45 83.05
CA LEU A 633 10.10 21.74 83.65
C LEU A 633 10.13 21.62 85.19
N CYS A 634 10.34 22.76 85.86
CA CYS A 634 10.36 22.82 87.32
C CYS A 634 9.06 22.24 87.91
N GLY A 635 9.17 21.14 88.67
CA GLY A 635 8.04 20.42 89.27
C GLY A 635 7.68 19.08 88.61
N ALA A 636 8.30 18.72 87.48
CA ALA A 636 8.12 17.40 86.88
C ALA A 636 8.83 16.30 87.70
N SER A 637 8.16 15.16 87.89
CA SER A 637 8.72 14.00 88.60
C SER A 637 9.24 12.90 87.67
N SER A 638 8.91 12.94 86.38
CA SER A 638 9.39 12.00 85.37
C SER A 638 9.21 12.55 83.95
N LEU A 639 9.90 11.96 82.97
CA LEU A 639 9.68 12.22 81.53
C LEU A 639 8.30 11.77 81.04
N ASN A 640 7.57 10.98 81.84
CA ASN A 640 6.20 10.55 81.55
C ASN A 640 5.15 11.59 81.97
N ASP A 641 5.55 12.65 82.69
CA ASP A 641 4.68 13.79 82.99
C ASP A 641 4.58 14.70 81.76
N THR A 642 3.78 14.26 80.79
CA THR A 642 3.67 14.89 79.48
C THR A 642 3.20 16.35 79.57
N LYS A 643 2.70 16.85 80.70
CA LYS A 643 2.34 18.27 80.83
C LYS A 643 3.50 19.16 81.28
N MET A 644 4.60 18.57 81.76
CA MET A 644 5.73 19.27 82.36
C MET A 644 7.07 18.96 81.67
N VAL A 645 7.04 18.58 80.39
CA VAL A 645 8.23 18.29 79.57
C VAL A 645 8.28 19.21 78.36
N THR A 646 9.44 19.77 78.06
CA THR A 646 9.72 20.56 76.85
C THR A 646 10.76 19.87 75.98
N THR A 647 10.62 19.98 74.66
CA THR A 647 11.59 19.45 73.69
C THR A 647 12.48 20.61 73.24
N VAL A 648 13.79 20.45 73.40
CA VAL A 648 14.79 21.48 73.08
C VAL A 648 15.78 20.96 72.05
N GLU A 649 16.21 21.86 71.16
CA GLU A 649 17.30 21.60 70.22
C GLU A 649 18.65 21.91 70.87
N GLU A 650 19.52 20.91 70.96
CA GLU A 650 20.92 21.09 71.37
C GLU A 650 21.77 21.51 70.17
N LYS A 651 22.42 22.67 70.29
CA LYS A 651 23.38 23.17 69.30
C LYS A 651 24.78 22.65 69.60
N TRP A 652 25.62 22.55 68.57
CA TRP A 652 27.04 22.14 68.67
C TRP A 652 27.27 20.67 69.02
N ILE A 653 26.37 19.79 68.58
CA ILE A 653 26.48 18.33 68.76
C ILE A 653 27.33 17.70 67.64
N ASN A 654 28.21 16.77 68.04
CA ASN A 654 28.99 15.94 67.13
C ASN A 654 28.12 14.82 66.52
N PHE A 655 28.52 14.33 65.35
CA PHE A 655 27.89 13.13 64.79
C PHE A 655 28.12 11.92 65.71
N THR A 656 27.06 11.16 65.92
CA THR A 656 27.09 9.83 66.55
C THR A 656 26.76 8.80 65.46
N ASP A 657 27.48 7.69 65.46
CA ASP A 657 27.25 6.60 64.51
C ASP A 657 26.19 5.63 65.05
N PHE A 658 25.12 5.44 64.28
CA PHE A 658 23.96 4.60 64.55
C PHE A 658 24.01 3.29 63.75
N ILE A 659 25.21 2.72 63.63
CA ILE A 659 25.40 1.40 63.01
C ILE A 659 24.56 0.33 63.72
N GLY A 660 23.77 -0.41 62.94
CA GLY A 660 22.93 -1.50 63.45
C GLY A 660 21.65 -1.08 64.19
N THR A 661 21.35 0.22 64.25
CA THR A 661 20.22 0.78 64.99
C THR A 661 19.40 1.74 64.10
N SER A 662 18.36 2.35 64.66
CA SER A 662 17.49 3.30 63.98
C SER A 662 17.47 4.65 64.70
N VAL A 663 17.18 5.71 63.95
CA VAL A 663 17.13 7.08 64.45
C VAL A 663 15.72 7.60 64.29
N LYS A 664 15.17 8.15 65.36
CA LYS A 664 13.85 8.76 65.32
C LYS A 664 13.92 10.16 64.74
N ILE A 665 12.95 10.50 63.88
CA ILE A 665 12.83 11.83 63.26
C ILE A 665 11.67 12.62 63.87
N GLN A 666 11.80 13.93 63.96
CA GLN A 666 10.73 14.82 64.40
C GLN A 666 9.62 14.90 63.34
N MET A 667 8.36 14.71 63.76
CA MET A 667 7.20 14.92 62.88
C MET A 667 6.93 16.41 62.67
N ASN A 668 6.27 16.74 61.55
CA ASN A 668 6.04 18.10 61.06
C ASN A 668 7.32 18.89 60.76
N ASP A 669 8.46 18.21 60.65
CA ASP A 669 9.74 18.79 60.27
C ASP A 669 10.31 18.08 59.03
N LEU A 670 11.09 18.81 58.25
CA LEU A 670 11.74 18.30 57.05
C LEU A 670 13.11 17.76 57.43
N VAL A 671 13.35 16.47 57.17
CA VAL A 671 14.65 15.84 57.42
C VAL A 671 15.33 15.44 56.12
N LYS A 672 16.65 15.57 56.06
CA LYS A 672 17.45 15.21 54.87
C LYS A 672 18.62 14.32 55.22
N PHE A 673 18.81 13.33 54.38
CA PHE A 673 19.90 12.36 54.44
C PHE A 673 20.72 12.42 53.18
N LYS A 674 22.04 12.30 53.30
CA LYS A 674 22.96 12.25 52.17
C LYS A 674 23.92 11.07 52.29
N SER A 675 24.08 10.33 51.20
CA SER A 675 25.12 9.32 51.09
C SER A 675 26.44 9.99 50.72
N ILE A 676 27.48 9.76 51.50
CA ILE A 676 28.81 10.33 51.27
C ILE A 676 29.86 9.29 51.63
N GLY A 677 30.72 8.91 50.68
CA GLY A 677 31.85 8.02 50.93
C GLY A 677 31.43 6.64 51.45
N GLY A 678 30.26 6.15 51.02
CA GLY A 678 29.71 4.85 51.42
C GLY A 678 29.04 4.81 52.79
N SER A 679 28.73 5.95 53.41
CA SER A 679 27.95 6.05 54.66
C SER A 679 26.79 7.03 54.53
N TRP A 680 25.75 6.87 55.35
CA TRP A 680 24.65 7.84 55.42
C TRP A 680 24.93 8.92 56.47
N TYR A 681 24.59 10.16 56.13
CA TYR A 681 24.66 11.31 57.02
C TYR A 681 23.30 12.00 57.08
N ALA A 682 22.80 12.24 58.29
CA ALA A 682 21.70 13.19 58.48
C ALA A 682 22.24 14.62 58.43
N ILE A 683 21.97 15.32 57.33
CA ILE A 683 22.54 16.65 57.04
C ILE A 683 21.65 17.80 57.48
N GLU A 684 20.34 17.55 57.65
CA GLU A 684 19.35 18.54 58.09
C GLU A 684 18.20 17.82 58.82
N GLY A 685 17.70 18.41 59.90
CA GLY A 685 16.56 17.89 60.66
C GLY A 685 16.80 17.78 62.16
N LEU A 686 15.76 17.34 62.86
CA LEU A 686 15.74 17.12 64.30
C LEU A 686 15.64 15.61 64.61
N PHE A 687 16.57 15.11 65.42
CA PHE A 687 16.77 13.68 65.67
C PHE A 687 16.97 13.36 67.15
N THR A 688 16.38 12.25 67.60
CA THR A 688 16.74 11.59 68.86
C THR A 688 17.44 10.26 68.59
N GLY A 689 18.10 9.69 69.61
CA GLY A 689 18.47 8.27 69.59
C GLY A 689 17.26 7.34 69.70
N GLU A 690 17.54 6.04 69.84
CA GLU A 690 16.54 4.96 70.00
C GLU A 690 15.38 5.30 70.92
#